data_AF-A0A520K5B8-F1
#
_entry.id   AF-A0A520K5B8-F1
#
_cell.length_a   1.000
_cell.length_b   1.000
_cell.length_c   1.000
_cell.angle_alpha   90.00
_cell.angle_beta   90.00
_cell.angle_gamma   90.00
#
_symmetry.space_group_name_H-M   'P 1'
#
loop_
_entity.id
_entity.type
_entity.pdbx_description
1 polymer ?
#
loop_
_entity_poly.entity_id
_entity_poly.type
_entity_poly.pdbx_seq_one_letter_code
_entity_poly.pdbx_strand_id
1 'polypeptide(L)'
;MSEKKPVIVVAGDVTVDWFMYPVDTSDEGENWRLHTSSHADALPGGAALLTKFIRQSLEAEGIPAIVTGPPLQEPLRDIPPERVIHSNVMLDRFQVRGGEEKVLRISKSLGYIGSGSGSPQPMPPEHDFKAAEVIVLDDAGNGFRDHRDAWHSALPHIGDSIVVYKMRGALITGALWDEVSKNCPDNRIMVINASDLRRTSGVHISKSLSWERTAKDFVFQLHRLDELKELQQCPYLIVLFGTDGAILHRGGENANTTLIFDPSLLEGGFAARVDGRIMGLTSIFTATIVRHLAKDGIHGITAGIEQGLGYSRALLEAGYVKTDTGIKYPPEQILSKSSSNHVYTSCHVERPVDLKDSDPNFWRILHQKTRNTWQRVAEEIVIKGDKGLEGVPMSVFGELATIDRFEIESYSAIRELIIEFLANPEPKQPLCFAVFGPPGSGKSFGVKQILKDLDENEDKLKRIIFNISQFGNYQDLVAAFHDVRDIVLEGRVPFVFFDEFDSALDDQRLGWLKYFLAPMQDGEFRDGESTHPLGNAIFVFAGGTKSTYKNFVRNLPENNSSAVASKEGNDESQLPEEYVKEEDAKNAFRDAKVPDFVSRLRGHINVMGLNRQRKENDYDDVFIIRRAKILRTSLKNDPRASGLCNSKDELNIDEGVLRAMLHITKYKHGTRSMKALIEMSRLEGKKRYDLSALPVRDQLDLHVDADEFLFLTKMERYQSILRMQDLLNPEETSYLQKEEDMVMPVAKLIHKDYVEHRDADGTSSDTTVLFEDLPDYLKQSNRDAAEDIPNKLRAINHGIRKITPGKTARTPDITDDEVEKLSSMEHDRFCRERRLLGWVDGEKKDTDNKISPYLVSFDKLPDDIKAYNRESIYAIPVILKELDYEIYRMEEVEEIDDPHIIDRLARIAHDRYVKERSNEGDTPETNPSMVEFDALPNDMKEANLDYAKRIPVLLRGIDYGVRRLQKDAEPKLLTLDAKQIETMAEIEHARWNWQKILQGWIYKEGEKNIEKKTTPHLVPWKEL
;
A
#
# COMPACT_ATOMS: atom_id res chain seq x y z
N MET A 1 13.53 -43.73 20.38
CA MET A 1 13.85 -43.71 18.94
C MET A 1 14.88 -42.60 18.76
N SER A 2 16.05 -42.87 18.20
CA SER A 2 17.04 -41.80 17.93
C SER A 2 16.43 -40.83 16.92
N GLU A 3 16.34 -39.54 17.24
CA GLU A 3 15.94 -38.51 16.28
C GLU A 3 16.86 -38.62 15.06
N LYS A 4 16.29 -38.95 13.90
CA LYS A 4 17.02 -39.02 12.64
C LYS A 4 17.40 -37.58 12.28
N LYS A 5 18.70 -37.30 12.20
CA LYS A 5 19.20 -35.96 11.85
C LYS A 5 18.99 -35.74 10.35
N PRO A 6 18.32 -34.66 9.91
CA PRO A 6 18.19 -34.33 8.50
C PRO A 6 19.56 -34.18 7.85
N VAL A 7 19.70 -34.74 6.64
CA VAL A 7 20.91 -34.64 5.83
C VAL A 7 20.71 -33.53 4.79
N ILE A 8 21.63 -32.56 4.79
CA ILE A 8 21.62 -31.39 3.91
C ILE A 8 22.87 -31.44 3.03
N VAL A 9 22.68 -31.51 1.72
CA VAL A 9 23.77 -31.58 0.74
C VAL A 9 23.81 -30.28 -0.05
N VAL A 10 24.98 -29.64 -0.10
CA VAL A 10 25.24 -28.43 -0.87
C VAL A 10 26.15 -28.76 -2.05
N ALA A 11 25.79 -28.34 -3.25
CA ALA A 11 26.61 -28.49 -4.45
C ALA A 11 26.51 -27.23 -5.32
N GLY A 12 27.52 -26.95 -6.13
CA GLY A 12 27.50 -25.75 -6.96
C GLY A 12 28.87 -25.22 -7.34
N ASP A 13 28.88 -24.00 -7.86
CA ASP A 13 30.08 -23.25 -8.18
C ASP A 13 30.84 -22.87 -6.91
N VAL A 14 32.15 -23.12 -6.90
CA VAL A 14 33.04 -22.81 -5.78
C VAL A 14 34.02 -21.72 -6.20
N THR A 15 34.27 -20.75 -5.32
CA THR A 15 35.30 -19.72 -5.51
C THR A 15 36.22 -19.64 -4.31
N VAL A 16 37.43 -19.13 -4.52
CA VAL A 16 38.32 -18.64 -3.46
C VAL A 16 38.30 -17.12 -3.53
N ASP A 17 37.74 -16.48 -2.51
CA ASP A 17 37.57 -15.03 -2.49
C ASP A 17 38.77 -14.40 -1.77
N TRP A 18 39.55 -13.62 -2.52
CA TRP A 18 40.73 -12.89 -2.06
C TRP A 18 40.37 -11.46 -1.66
N PHE A 19 40.73 -11.11 -0.43
CA PHE A 19 40.44 -9.83 0.20
C PHE A 19 41.72 -9.10 0.53
N MET A 20 41.99 -8.00 -0.17
CA MET A 20 43.11 -7.11 0.11
C MET A 20 42.63 -5.95 1.00
N TYR A 21 43.32 -5.67 2.11
CA TYR A 21 42.86 -4.65 3.05
C TYR A 21 44.01 -3.90 3.74
N PRO A 22 43.82 -2.62 4.10
CA PRO A 22 44.86 -1.81 4.71
C PRO A 22 45.15 -2.24 6.16
N VAL A 23 46.42 -2.19 6.54
CA VAL A 23 46.91 -2.41 7.90
C VAL A 23 47.55 -1.12 8.42
N ASP A 24 47.32 -0.83 9.71
CA ASP A 24 47.89 0.36 10.33
C ASP A 24 49.43 0.30 10.28
N THR A 25 50.04 1.43 9.92
CA THR A 25 51.49 1.60 9.95
C THR A 25 51.98 1.53 11.39
N SER A 26 53.09 0.83 11.61
CA SER A 26 53.77 0.80 12.90
C SER A 26 54.86 1.86 12.90
N ASP A 27 55.00 2.60 14.01
CA ASP A 27 56.10 3.56 14.19
C ASP A 27 57.44 2.87 14.51
N GLU A 28 57.40 1.56 14.77
CA GLU A 28 58.56 0.73 15.10
C GLU A 28 58.60 -0.55 14.24
N GLY A 29 59.80 -0.97 13.83
CA GLY A 29 60.02 -2.25 13.15
C GLY A 29 60.88 -2.15 11.89
N GLU A 30 60.87 -3.21 11.09
CA GLU A 30 61.56 -3.27 9.80
C GLU A 30 61.00 -2.24 8.82
N ASN A 31 61.83 -1.72 7.91
CA ASN A 31 61.49 -0.59 7.02
C ASN A 31 60.12 -0.74 6.33
N TRP A 32 59.74 -1.93 5.87
CA TRP A 32 58.46 -2.15 5.19
C TRP A 32 57.23 -1.89 6.09
N ARG A 33 57.36 -2.04 7.42
CA ARG A 33 56.28 -1.77 8.41
C ARG A 33 56.08 -0.29 8.69
N LEU A 34 57.04 0.55 8.30
CA LEU A 34 57.00 2.02 8.41
C LEU A 34 56.23 2.67 7.23
N HIS A 35 55.90 1.89 6.19
CA HIS A 35 55.14 2.36 5.02
C HIS A 35 53.74 1.75 5.00
N THR A 36 52.83 2.38 4.25
CA THR A 36 51.47 1.88 4.02
C THR A 36 51.52 0.41 3.58
N SER A 37 50.97 -0.46 4.42
CA SER A 37 51.00 -1.91 4.21
C SER A 37 49.59 -2.44 3.97
N SER A 38 49.47 -3.49 3.16
CA SER A 38 48.21 -4.19 2.92
C SER A 38 48.39 -5.68 3.18
N HIS A 39 47.38 -6.30 3.77
CA HIS A 39 47.30 -7.76 3.91
C HIS A 39 46.33 -8.33 2.89
N ALA A 40 46.48 -9.63 2.60
CA ALA A 40 45.60 -10.36 1.71
C ALA A 40 45.21 -11.68 2.38
N ASP A 41 43.91 -11.91 2.53
CA ASP A 41 43.36 -13.16 3.06
C ASP A 41 42.46 -13.82 2.02
N ALA A 42 42.46 -15.15 2.02
CA ALA A 42 41.59 -15.97 1.18
C ALA A 42 40.48 -16.59 2.04
N LEU A 43 39.22 -16.41 1.65
CA LEU A 43 38.06 -17.04 2.27
C LEU A 43 37.32 -17.92 1.27
N PRO A 44 36.58 -18.94 1.73
CA PRO A 44 35.77 -19.74 0.82
C PRO A 44 34.60 -18.89 0.29
N GLY A 45 34.31 -19.03 -0.99
CA GLY A 45 33.18 -18.41 -1.68
C GLY A 45 32.23 -19.43 -2.30
N GLY A 46 31.19 -18.95 -2.98
CA GLY A 46 30.18 -19.79 -3.66
C GLY A 46 29.53 -20.85 -2.75
N ALA A 47 29.38 -22.07 -3.26
CA ALA A 47 28.79 -23.21 -2.56
C ALA A 47 29.52 -23.56 -1.24
N ALA A 48 30.84 -23.32 -1.16
CA ALA A 48 31.60 -23.58 0.06
C ALA A 48 31.26 -22.57 1.17
N LEU A 49 31.10 -21.28 0.82
CA LEU A 49 30.60 -20.26 1.76
C LEU A 49 29.19 -20.57 2.23
N LEU A 50 28.31 -20.96 1.29
CA LEU A 50 26.93 -21.32 1.60
C LEU A 50 26.86 -22.50 2.57
N THR A 51 27.69 -23.53 2.36
CA THR A 51 27.82 -24.68 3.27
C THR A 51 28.20 -24.22 4.69
N LYS A 52 29.16 -23.31 4.80
CA LYS A 52 29.60 -22.74 6.10
C LYS A 52 28.48 -21.97 6.80
N PHE A 53 27.75 -21.12 6.07
CA PHE A 53 26.62 -20.38 6.63
C PHE A 53 25.47 -21.29 7.05
N ILE A 54 25.16 -22.35 6.30
CA ILE A 54 24.14 -23.34 6.69
C ILE A 54 24.50 -24.00 8.02
N ARG A 55 25.74 -24.49 8.16
CA ARG A 55 26.23 -25.11 9.42
C ARG A 55 26.08 -24.16 10.61
N GLN A 56 26.60 -22.95 10.48
CA GLN A 56 26.57 -21.96 11.55
C GLN A 56 25.15 -21.52 11.92
N SER A 57 24.27 -21.41 10.92
CA SER A 57 22.86 -21.05 11.13
C SER A 57 22.10 -22.13 11.92
N LEU A 58 22.34 -23.41 11.60
CA LEU A 58 21.74 -24.55 12.31
C LEU A 58 22.31 -24.72 13.73
N GLU A 59 23.63 -24.58 13.89
CA GLU A 59 24.31 -24.64 15.18
C GLU A 59 23.82 -23.54 16.13
N ALA A 60 23.63 -22.32 15.64
CA ALA A 60 23.16 -21.19 16.44
C ALA A 60 21.74 -21.38 17.01
N GLU A 61 20.87 -22.13 16.31
CA GLU A 61 19.53 -22.50 16.82
C GLU A 61 19.47 -23.90 17.45
N GLY A 62 20.60 -24.60 17.54
CA GLY A 62 20.66 -25.95 18.13
C GLY A 62 19.89 -26.99 17.32
N ILE A 63 19.74 -26.81 16.01
CA ILE A 63 19.02 -27.76 15.14
C ILE A 63 19.99 -28.88 14.72
N PRO A 64 19.75 -30.14 15.13
CA PRO A 64 20.68 -31.23 14.86
C PRO A 64 20.56 -31.72 13.41
N ALA A 65 21.46 -31.31 12.53
CA ALA A 65 21.50 -31.73 11.12
C ALA A 65 22.91 -32.16 10.68
N ILE A 66 23.00 -32.97 9.62
CA ILE A 66 24.26 -33.31 8.95
C ILE A 66 24.37 -32.43 7.70
N VAL A 67 25.38 -31.56 7.63
CA VAL A 67 25.57 -30.64 6.50
C VAL A 67 26.87 -30.94 5.78
N THR A 68 26.78 -31.24 4.48
CA THR A 68 27.90 -31.62 3.63
C THR A 68 27.96 -30.74 2.40
N GLY A 69 29.15 -30.46 1.89
CA GLY A 69 29.35 -29.59 0.73
C GLY A 69 30.64 -29.90 -0.02
N PRO A 70 31.05 -29.03 -0.97
CA PRO A 70 32.27 -29.22 -1.74
C PRO A 70 33.53 -29.15 -0.85
N PRO A 71 34.50 -30.07 -1.03
CA PRO A 71 35.71 -30.09 -0.23
C PRO A 71 36.73 -29.04 -0.72
N LEU A 72 36.94 -27.98 0.08
CA LEU A 72 38.07 -27.07 -0.11
C LEU A 72 39.20 -27.45 0.86
N GLN A 73 40.36 -27.81 0.32
CA GLN A 73 41.54 -28.14 1.13
C GLN A 73 42.20 -26.86 1.67
N GLU A 74 42.46 -26.84 2.97
CA GLU A 74 43.23 -25.78 3.60
C GLU A 74 44.75 -26.01 3.43
N PRO A 75 45.56 -24.94 3.31
CA PRO A 75 45.16 -23.54 3.34
C PRO A 75 44.64 -23.05 1.98
N LEU A 76 43.53 -22.30 1.96
CA LEU A 76 42.88 -21.86 0.71
C LEU A 76 43.79 -21.10 -0.27
N ARG A 77 44.80 -20.40 0.25
CA ARG A 77 45.79 -19.64 -0.55
C ARG A 77 46.64 -20.51 -1.48
N ASP A 78 46.72 -21.82 -1.22
CA ASP A 78 47.51 -22.76 -2.02
C ASP A 78 46.70 -23.32 -3.21
N ILE A 79 45.41 -23.02 -3.27
CA ILE A 79 44.55 -23.44 -4.38
C ILE A 79 44.81 -22.49 -5.57
N PRO A 80 45.17 -23.01 -6.75
CA PRO A 80 45.48 -22.18 -7.91
C PRO A 80 44.21 -21.78 -8.69
N PRO A 81 44.18 -20.60 -9.35
CA PRO A 81 43.01 -20.11 -10.09
C PRO A 81 42.61 -20.98 -11.29
N GLU A 82 43.53 -21.82 -11.79
CA GLU A 82 43.26 -22.81 -12.84
C GLU A 82 42.37 -23.95 -12.34
N ARG A 83 42.36 -24.21 -11.03
CA ARG A 83 41.52 -25.24 -10.40
C ARG A 83 40.19 -24.67 -9.92
N VAL A 84 40.22 -23.49 -9.29
CA VAL A 84 39.06 -22.83 -8.69
C VAL A 84 39.10 -21.35 -9.01
N ILE A 85 37.99 -20.77 -9.47
CA ILE A 85 37.96 -19.32 -9.77
C ILE A 85 38.29 -18.52 -8.52
N HIS A 86 39.18 -17.54 -8.66
CA HIS A 86 39.47 -16.56 -7.62
C HIS A 86 38.66 -15.29 -7.85
N SER A 87 37.92 -14.83 -6.85
CA SER A 87 37.34 -13.48 -6.83
C SER A 87 38.30 -12.54 -6.09
N ASN A 88 38.56 -11.34 -6.59
CA ASN A 88 39.48 -10.40 -5.95
C ASN A 88 38.77 -9.09 -5.60
N VAL A 89 38.90 -8.66 -4.35
CA VAL A 89 38.29 -7.42 -3.86
C VAL A 89 39.24 -6.66 -2.92
N MET A 90 39.09 -5.34 -2.90
CA MET A 90 39.71 -4.48 -1.91
C MET A 90 38.69 -4.13 -0.82
N LEU A 91 39.11 -4.23 0.43
CA LEU A 91 38.36 -3.73 1.58
C LEU A 91 38.95 -2.40 2.04
N ASP A 92 38.08 -1.55 2.57
CA ASP A 92 38.46 -0.34 3.28
C ASP A 92 37.65 -0.21 4.58
N ARG A 93 38.07 0.71 5.45
CA ARG A 93 37.45 0.98 6.74
C ARG A 93 36.35 2.02 6.58
N PHE A 94 35.11 1.58 6.68
CA PHE A 94 33.93 2.44 6.63
C PHE A 94 33.39 2.69 8.04
N GLN A 95 32.96 3.91 8.29
CA GLN A 95 32.33 4.29 9.55
C GLN A 95 30.99 3.56 9.70
N VAL A 96 30.71 3.00 10.88
CA VAL A 96 29.37 2.51 11.20
C VAL A 96 28.50 3.71 11.54
N ARG A 97 27.34 3.85 10.87
CA ARG A 97 26.44 4.98 11.07
C ARG A 97 25.99 5.04 12.54
N GLY A 98 26.21 6.18 13.20
CA GLY A 98 25.83 6.38 14.60
C GLY A 98 26.82 5.84 15.64
N GLY A 99 28.01 5.37 15.23
CA GLY A 99 29.08 4.95 16.14
C GLY A 99 30.46 5.45 15.70
N GLU A 100 31.45 5.36 16.59
CA GLU A 100 32.86 5.66 16.29
C GLU A 100 33.60 4.47 15.66
N GLU A 101 33.01 3.27 15.70
CA GLU A 101 33.59 2.04 15.17
C GLU A 101 33.67 2.04 13.64
N LYS A 102 34.78 1.54 13.11
CA LYS A 102 34.98 1.31 11.67
C LYS A 102 35.00 -0.18 11.38
N VAL A 103 34.29 -0.59 10.34
CA VAL A 103 34.22 -1.98 9.89
C VAL A 103 34.81 -2.12 8.49
N LEU A 104 35.38 -3.28 8.19
CA LEU A 104 35.92 -3.56 6.86
C LEU A 104 34.78 -3.94 5.91
N ARG A 105 34.65 -3.23 4.79
CA ARG A 105 33.73 -3.57 3.70
C ARG A 105 34.41 -3.37 2.36
N ILE A 106 33.86 -3.99 1.32
CA ILE A 106 34.39 -3.90 -0.05
C ILE A 106 34.26 -2.47 -0.54
N SER A 107 35.40 -1.85 -0.84
CA SER A 107 35.49 -0.54 -1.50
C SER A 107 35.58 -0.70 -3.02
N LYS A 108 36.23 -1.76 -3.50
CA LYS A 108 36.45 -1.99 -4.94
C LYS A 108 36.47 -3.47 -5.28
N SER A 109 35.83 -3.84 -6.40
CA SER A 109 35.99 -5.16 -7.01
C SER A 109 37.11 -5.12 -8.05
N LEU A 110 38.01 -6.10 -8.00
CA LEU A 110 39.14 -6.25 -8.92
C LEU A 110 38.90 -7.33 -9.98
N GLY A 111 37.72 -7.95 -9.98
CA GLY A 111 37.32 -8.98 -10.95
C GLY A 111 37.71 -10.40 -10.53
N TYR A 112 37.54 -11.32 -11.49
CA TYR A 112 37.80 -12.75 -11.31
C TYR A 112 39.07 -13.19 -12.04
N ILE A 113 39.76 -14.19 -11.49
CA ILE A 113 40.88 -14.88 -12.13
C ILE A 113 40.49 -16.35 -12.26
N GLY A 114 40.59 -16.90 -13.47
CA GLY A 114 40.29 -18.30 -13.77
C GLY A 114 41.22 -18.83 -14.87
N SER A 115 40.99 -20.06 -15.31
CA SER A 115 41.77 -20.64 -16.40
C SER A 115 41.50 -19.88 -17.71
N GLY A 116 42.56 -19.44 -18.40
CA GLY A 116 42.45 -18.59 -19.60
C GLY A 116 41.80 -19.25 -20.83
N SER A 117 41.42 -20.54 -20.77
CA SER A 117 40.90 -21.28 -21.93
C SER A 117 39.93 -22.44 -21.60
N GLY A 118 39.56 -22.67 -20.33
CA GLY A 118 38.68 -23.78 -19.94
C GLY A 118 37.73 -23.47 -18.78
N SER A 119 36.66 -24.26 -18.69
CA SER A 119 35.70 -24.27 -17.58
C SER A 119 36.39 -24.68 -16.27
N PRO A 120 36.01 -24.13 -15.11
CA PRO A 120 36.54 -24.55 -13.81
C PRO A 120 36.30 -26.04 -13.58
N GLN A 121 37.20 -26.72 -12.88
CA GLN A 121 36.94 -28.11 -12.50
C GLN A 121 35.78 -28.17 -11.49
N PRO A 122 34.73 -28.97 -11.76
CA PRO A 122 33.64 -29.10 -10.81
C PRO A 122 34.10 -29.83 -9.55
N MET A 123 33.61 -29.40 -8.39
CA MET A 123 33.87 -30.06 -7.11
C MET A 123 32.59 -30.71 -6.58
N PRO A 124 32.44 -32.04 -6.69
CA PRO A 124 31.29 -32.72 -6.13
C PRO A 124 31.31 -32.65 -4.59
N PRO A 125 30.15 -32.69 -3.93
CA PRO A 125 30.08 -32.75 -2.47
C PRO A 125 30.65 -34.06 -1.91
N GLU A 126 31.06 -34.03 -0.64
CA GLU A 126 31.66 -35.21 0.05
C GLU A 126 30.67 -36.37 0.28
N HIS A 127 29.37 -36.11 0.28
CA HIS A 127 28.31 -37.10 0.53
C HIS A 127 27.41 -37.30 -0.69
N ASP A 128 26.89 -38.52 -0.86
CA ASP A 128 25.93 -38.85 -1.90
C ASP A 128 24.55 -38.20 -1.64
N PHE A 129 23.91 -37.72 -2.70
CA PHE A 129 22.64 -37.03 -2.67
C PHE A 129 21.46 -37.96 -2.32
N LYS A 130 21.61 -39.27 -2.49
CA LYS A 130 20.54 -40.27 -2.24
C LYS A 130 19.95 -40.25 -0.83
N ALA A 131 20.71 -39.78 0.15
CA ALA A 131 20.30 -39.73 1.55
C ALA A 131 19.85 -38.33 2.01
N ALA A 132 19.88 -37.34 1.11
CA ALA A 132 19.62 -35.95 1.43
C ALA A 132 18.12 -35.68 1.59
N GLU A 133 17.75 -35.01 2.68
CA GLU A 133 16.38 -34.48 2.87
C GLU A 133 16.25 -33.09 2.23
N VAL A 134 17.34 -32.32 2.21
CA VAL A 134 17.43 -31.02 1.52
C VAL A 134 18.67 -30.98 0.65
N ILE A 135 18.50 -30.58 -0.61
CA ILE A 135 19.57 -30.38 -1.58
C ILE A 135 19.63 -28.89 -1.92
N VAL A 136 20.82 -28.31 -1.82
CA VAL A 136 21.05 -26.88 -2.09
C VAL A 136 22.00 -26.75 -3.27
N LEU A 137 21.53 -26.15 -4.35
CA LEU A 137 22.30 -25.91 -5.57
C LEU A 137 22.68 -24.43 -5.62
N ASP A 138 23.98 -24.11 -5.53
CA ASP A 138 24.52 -22.75 -5.67
C ASP A 138 25.14 -22.58 -7.06
N ASP A 139 24.32 -22.11 -8.00
CA ASP A 139 24.70 -21.93 -9.39
C ASP A 139 24.96 -20.44 -9.66
N ALA A 140 26.23 -20.09 -9.63
CA ALA A 140 26.70 -18.74 -9.90
C ALA A 140 26.86 -18.47 -11.41
N GLY A 141 26.66 -19.47 -12.26
CA GLY A 141 26.93 -19.40 -13.70
C GLY A 141 28.41 -19.53 -14.03
N ASN A 142 29.20 -20.18 -13.16
CA ASN A 142 30.65 -20.36 -13.37
C ASN A 142 31.01 -21.73 -13.98
N GLY A 143 30.03 -22.46 -14.51
CA GLY A 143 30.24 -23.69 -15.29
C GLY A 143 29.73 -24.97 -14.61
N PHE A 144 29.45 -24.98 -13.30
CA PHE A 144 28.92 -26.17 -12.61
C PHE A 144 27.67 -26.74 -13.29
N ARG A 145 26.77 -25.86 -13.76
CA ARG A 145 25.51 -26.25 -14.44
C ARG A 145 25.69 -27.05 -15.72
N ASP A 146 26.88 -27.02 -16.33
CA ASP A 146 27.18 -27.70 -17.61
C ASP A 146 27.99 -28.99 -17.41
N HIS A 147 28.56 -29.20 -16.22
CA HIS A 147 29.35 -30.39 -15.89
C HIS A 147 28.47 -31.56 -15.42
N ARG A 148 27.78 -32.22 -16.35
CA ARG A 148 26.90 -33.37 -16.06
C ARG A 148 27.57 -34.42 -15.17
N ASP A 149 28.84 -34.76 -15.39
CA ASP A 149 29.54 -35.77 -14.60
C ASP A 149 29.66 -35.42 -13.10
N ALA A 150 29.52 -34.15 -12.73
CA ALA A 150 29.63 -33.67 -11.35
C ALA A 150 28.33 -33.81 -10.54
N TRP A 151 27.18 -33.88 -11.21
CA TRP A 151 25.87 -33.90 -10.56
C TRP A 151 24.93 -34.97 -11.11
N HIS A 152 25.20 -35.59 -12.27
CA HIS A 152 24.27 -36.55 -12.88
C HIS A 152 24.05 -37.80 -12.01
N SER A 153 25.06 -38.25 -11.26
CA SER A 153 24.91 -39.35 -10.30
C SER A 153 24.01 -39.01 -9.11
N ALA A 154 23.82 -37.71 -8.83
CA ALA A 154 22.99 -37.18 -7.75
C ALA A 154 21.49 -37.19 -8.07
N LEU A 155 21.16 -36.93 -9.34
CA LEU A 155 19.82 -36.53 -9.76
C LEU A 155 18.76 -37.64 -9.82
N PRO A 156 19.07 -38.95 -10.00
CA PRO A 156 18.04 -40.00 -10.02
C PRO A 156 17.20 -40.10 -8.75
N HIS A 157 17.62 -39.48 -7.64
CA HIS A 157 16.94 -39.52 -6.34
C HIS A 157 16.54 -38.11 -5.84
N ILE A 158 16.72 -37.06 -6.65
CA ILE A 158 16.50 -35.66 -6.23
C ILE A 158 15.01 -35.32 -6.04
N GLY A 159 14.10 -36.10 -6.63
CA GLY A 159 12.65 -35.91 -6.51
C GLY A 159 12.11 -36.12 -5.09
N ASP A 160 12.79 -36.92 -4.27
CA ASP A 160 12.41 -37.24 -2.89
C ASP A 160 12.87 -36.17 -1.88
N SER A 161 13.71 -35.23 -2.31
CA SER A 161 14.29 -34.16 -1.47
C SER A 161 13.64 -32.81 -1.76
N ILE A 162 13.73 -31.88 -0.80
CA ILE A 162 13.46 -30.46 -1.05
C ILE A 162 14.69 -29.86 -1.75
N VAL A 163 14.52 -29.27 -2.93
CA VAL A 163 15.61 -28.67 -3.72
C VAL A 163 15.56 -27.15 -3.62
N VAL A 164 16.55 -26.56 -2.97
CA VAL A 164 16.78 -25.11 -2.97
C VAL A 164 17.77 -24.77 -4.07
N TYR A 165 17.28 -24.22 -5.17
CA TYR A 165 18.09 -23.85 -6.34
C TYR A 165 18.34 -22.34 -6.36
N LYS A 166 19.50 -21.93 -5.84
CA LYS A 166 20.01 -20.56 -5.92
C LYS A 166 20.70 -20.38 -7.28
N MET A 167 20.14 -19.54 -8.14
CA MET A 167 20.63 -19.34 -9.51
C MET A 167 20.99 -17.87 -9.76
N ARG A 168 22.11 -17.65 -10.45
CA ARG A 168 22.57 -16.35 -10.95
C ARG A 168 23.01 -16.44 -12.41
N GLY A 169 23.16 -15.29 -13.07
CA GLY A 169 23.53 -15.24 -14.48
C GLY A 169 22.34 -15.57 -15.39
N ALA A 170 22.61 -16.08 -16.60
CA ALA A 170 21.56 -16.46 -17.56
C ALA A 170 20.58 -17.45 -16.91
N LEU A 171 19.38 -16.99 -16.58
CA LEU A 171 18.38 -17.77 -15.85
C LEU A 171 17.81 -18.86 -16.75
N ILE A 172 17.27 -19.94 -16.16
CA ILE A 172 16.57 -21.05 -16.85
C ILE A 172 17.35 -21.63 -18.04
N THR A 173 18.67 -21.65 -17.95
CA THR A 173 19.56 -22.24 -18.96
C THR A 173 20.54 -23.23 -18.34
N GLY A 174 21.02 -24.15 -19.16
CA GLY A 174 22.07 -25.10 -18.80
C GLY A 174 21.50 -26.48 -18.45
N ALA A 175 22.34 -27.50 -18.60
CA ALA A 175 21.92 -28.89 -18.46
C ALA A 175 21.39 -29.23 -17.05
N LEU A 176 21.91 -28.57 -16.00
CA LEU A 176 21.42 -28.75 -14.64
C LEU A 176 19.99 -28.25 -14.47
N TRP A 177 19.64 -27.12 -15.09
CA TRP A 177 18.28 -26.60 -15.04
C TRP A 177 17.29 -27.57 -15.70
N ASP A 178 17.60 -28.04 -16.90
CA ASP A 178 16.73 -28.99 -17.64
C ASP A 178 16.45 -30.27 -16.82
N GLU A 179 17.45 -30.77 -16.11
CA GLU A 179 17.32 -32.00 -15.34
C GLU A 179 16.59 -31.76 -14.00
N VAL A 180 16.85 -30.65 -13.30
CA VAL A 180 16.17 -30.28 -12.05
C VAL A 180 14.70 -29.91 -12.32
N SER A 181 14.43 -29.17 -13.41
CA SER A 181 13.07 -28.75 -13.76
C SER A 181 12.17 -29.95 -14.05
N LYS A 182 12.72 -30.96 -14.74
CA LYS A 182 12.05 -32.21 -15.11
C LYS A 182 11.84 -33.18 -13.94
N ASN A 183 12.83 -33.36 -13.07
CA ASN A 183 12.78 -34.39 -12.01
C ASN A 183 12.25 -33.88 -10.66
N CYS A 184 12.16 -32.56 -10.46
CA CYS A 184 11.66 -31.96 -9.21
C CYS A 184 10.48 -31.02 -9.45
N PRO A 185 9.34 -31.50 -10.00
CA PRO A 185 8.23 -30.64 -10.39
C PRO A 185 7.51 -29.98 -9.22
N ASP A 186 7.54 -30.58 -8.01
CA ASP A 186 6.74 -30.12 -6.85
C ASP A 186 7.57 -29.60 -5.67
N ASN A 187 8.80 -30.11 -5.49
CA ASN A 187 9.64 -29.85 -4.31
C ASN A 187 10.79 -28.85 -4.57
N ARG A 188 10.66 -28.01 -5.60
CA ARG A 188 11.69 -27.06 -6.02
C ARG A 188 11.42 -25.65 -5.52
N ILE A 189 12.43 -25.06 -4.87
CA ILE A 189 12.45 -23.69 -4.38
C ILE A 189 13.56 -22.94 -5.11
N MET A 190 13.19 -22.05 -6.02
CA MET A 190 14.13 -21.25 -6.78
C MET A 190 14.42 -19.94 -6.05
N VAL A 191 15.69 -19.57 -5.89
CA VAL A 191 16.12 -18.31 -5.28
C VAL A 191 16.94 -17.52 -6.30
N ILE A 192 16.41 -16.40 -6.75
CA ILE A 192 17.05 -15.52 -7.74
C ILE A 192 17.02 -14.06 -7.30
N ASN A 193 17.85 -13.22 -7.92
CA ASN A 193 17.81 -11.78 -7.70
C ASN A 193 17.05 -11.09 -8.83
N ALA A 194 16.30 -10.04 -8.50
CA ALA A 194 15.62 -9.20 -9.49
C ALA A 194 16.61 -8.59 -10.50
N SER A 195 17.85 -8.35 -10.10
CA SER A 195 18.92 -7.89 -11.00
C SER A 195 19.25 -8.89 -12.12
N ASP A 196 19.08 -10.19 -11.87
CA ASP A 196 19.33 -11.22 -12.88
C ASP A 196 18.13 -11.32 -13.84
N LEU A 197 16.90 -11.25 -13.32
CA LEU A 197 15.68 -11.15 -14.15
C LEU A 197 15.73 -9.96 -15.11
N ARG A 198 16.14 -8.77 -14.63
CA ARG A 198 16.24 -7.56 -15.45
C ARG A 198 17.31 -7.63 -16.56
N ARG A 199 18.24 -8.60 -16.48
CA ARG A 199 19.23 -8.85 -17.55
C ARG A 199 18.70 -9.81 -18.62
N THR A 200 17.64 -10.54 -18.32
CA THR A 200 16.97 -11.40 -19.31
C THR A 200 16.31 -10.53 -20.38
N SER A 201 16.56 -10.85 -21.65
CA SER A 201 16.01 -10.11 -22.79
C SER A 201 14.49 -10.03 -22.71
N GLY A 202 13.92 -8.84 -22.98
CA GLY A 202 12.48 -8.59 -22.98
C GLY A 202 11.84 -8.41 -21.60
N VAL A 203 12.57 -8.64 -20.50
CA VAL A 203 12.05 -8.48 -19.13
C VAL A 203 12.18 -7.03 -18.67
N HIS A 204 11.05 -6.38 -18.44
CA HIS A 204 10.99 -4.99 -17.97
C HIS A 204 10.31 -4.92 -16.59
N ILE A 205 11.12 -4.91 -15.53
CA ILE A 205 10.68 -4.77 -14.15
C ILE A 205 11.30 -3.51 -13.56
N SER A 206 10.45 -2.57 -13.10
CA SER A 206 10.92 -1.33 -12.48
C SER A 206 11.89 -1.59 -11.32
N LYS A 207 12.82 -0.66 -11.10
CA LYS A 207 13.75 -0.67 -9.98
C LYS A 207 13.57 0.62 -9.19
N SER A 208 13.45 0.51 -7.86
CA SER A 208 13.45 1.66 -6.93
C SER A 208 12.39 2.75 -7.22
N LEU A 209 11.26 2.42 -7.89
CA LEU A 209 10.15 3.35 -8.12
C LEU A 209 9.14 3.32 -6.97
N SER A 210 8.31 2.29 -6.94
CA SER A 210 7.39 1.94 -5.84
C SER A 210 7.33 0.42 -5.72
N TRP A 211 6.96 -0.08 -4.53
CA TRP A 211 6.75 -1.52 -4.34
C TRP A 211 5.57 -2.02 -5.18
N GLU A 212 4.52 -1.21 -5.30
CA GLU A 212 3.36 -1.49 -6.15
C GLU A 212 3.74 -1.68 -7.61
N ARG A 213 4.46 -0.71 -8.20
CA ARG A 213 4.89 -0.81 -9.60
C ARG A 213 5.79 -2.01 -9.83
N THR A 214 6.76 -2.22 -8.94
CA THR A 214 7.73 -3.32 -9.05
C THR A 214 7.04 -4.68 -8.99
N ALA A 215 6.08 -4.85 -8.07
CA ALA A 215 5.31 -6.08 -7.95
C ALA A 215 4.37 -6.31 -9.15
N LYS A 216 3.68 -5.27 -9.63
CA LYS A 216 2.80 -5.35 -10.80
C LYS A 216 3.58 -5.64 -12.08
N ASP A 217 4.70 -4.95 -12.31
CA ASP A 217 5.60 -5.23 -13.42
C ASP A 217 6.12 -6.66 -13.35
N PHE A 218 6.53 -7.16 -12.18
CA PHE A 218 6.98 -8.55 -12.02
C PHE A 218 5.88 -9.55 -12.42
N VAL A 219 4.68 -9.47 -11.83
CA VAL A 219 3.60 -10.43 -12.13
C VAL A 219 3.17 -10.33 -13.59
N PHE A 220 3.15 -9.11 -14.15
CA PHE A 220 2.86 -8.87 -15.56
C PHE A 220 3.87 -9.54 -16.49
N GLN A 221 5.17 -9.29 -16.31
CA GLN A 221 6.21 -9.92 -17.13
C GLN A 221 6.17 -11.45 -17.01
N LEU A 222 6.00 -11.97 -15.78
CA LEU A 222 5.94 -13.40 -15.50
C LEU A 222 4.81 -14.12 -16.24
N HIS A 223 3.68 -13.44 -16.49
CA HIS A 223 2.52 -14.02 -17.17
C HIS A 223 2.46 -13.70 -18.67
N ARG A 224 3.21 -12.71 -19.14
CA ARG A 224 3.19 -12.26 -20.55
C ARG A 224 4.30 -12.88 -21.38
N LEU A 225 5.48 -13.10 -20.81
CA LEU A 225 6.67 -13.52 -21.54
C LEU A 225 6.81 -15.04 -21.55
N ASP A 226 6.90 -15.62 -22.74
CA ASP A 226 7.14 -17.06 -22.90
C ASP A 226 8.49 -17.48 -22.32
N GLU A 227 9.49 -16.59 -22.35
CA GLU A 227 10.80 -16.79 -21.73
C GLU A 227 10.73 -16.95 -20.21
N LEU A 228 9.63 -16.56 -19.55
CA LEU A 228 9.47 -16.71 -18.09
C LEU A 228 8.49 -17.84 -17.73
N LYS A 229 7.99 -18.60 -18.71
CA LYS A 229 6.96 -19.62 -18.50
C LYS A 229 7.38 -20.71 -17.51
N GLU A 230 8.65 -21.12 -17.52
CA GLU A 230 9.13 -22.13 -16.57
C GLU A 230 9.27 -21.58 -15.15
N LEU A 231 9.59 -20.28 -15.01
CA LEU A 231 9.58 -19.59 -13.71
C LEU A 231 8.16 -19.41 -13.19
N GLN A 232 7.20 -19.11 -14.07
CA GLN A 232 5.78 -19.01 -13.74
C GLN A 232 5.21 -20.34 -13.23
N GLN A 233 5.72 -21.47 -13.72
CA GLN A 233 5.30 -22.81 -13.31
C GLN A 233 6.07 -23.34 -12.09
N CYS A 234 7.09 -22.62 -11.61
CA CYS A 234 7.91 -23.06 -10.50
C CYS A 234 7.07 -23.17 -9.20
N PRO A 235 7.16 -24.27 -8.43
CA PRO A 235 6.36 -24.45 -7.20
C PRO A 235 6.58 -23.33 -6.18
N TYR A 236 7.85 -22.95 -5.98
CA TYR A 236 8.24 -21.84 -5.14
C TYR A 236 9.34 -21.05 -5.84
N LEU A 237 9.03 -19.82 -6.22
CA LEU A 237 9.97 -18.87 -6.80
C LEU A 237 10.14 -17.68 -5.83
N ILE A 238 11.35 -17.52 -5.32
CA ILE A 238 11.76 -16.42 -4.44
C ILE A 238 12.64 -15.47 -5.26
N VAL A 239 12.16 -14.25 -5.44
CA VAL A 239 12.87 -13.18 -6.15
C VAL A 239 13.29 -12.10 -5.17
N LEU A 240 14.59 -11.89 -4.99
CA LEU A 240 15.15 -10.90 -4.07
C LEU A 240 15.30 -9.53 -4.72
N PHE A 241 14.78 -8.50 -4.06
CA PHE A 241 14.92 -7.09 -4.41
C PHE A 241 15.90 -6.42 -3.44
N GLY A 242 17.16 -6.85 -3.53
CA GLY A 242 18.21 -6.46 -2.60
C GLY A 242 17.98 -7.05 -1.21
N THR A 243 18.18 -6.23 -0.17
CA THR A 243 17.90 -6.59 1.22
C THR A 243 16.59 -5.98 1.73
N ASP A 244 15.80 -5.36 0.84
CA ASP A 244 14.65 -4.53 1.21
C ASP A 244 13.30 -5.22 0.97
N GLY A 245 13.29 -6.24 0.12
CA GLY A 245 12.11 -7.05 -0.11
C GLY A 245 12.39 -8.27 -0.96
N ALA A 246 11.38 -9.12 -1.05
CA ALA A 246 11.34 -10.32 -1.84
C ALA A 246 9.92 -10.56 -2.37
N ILE A 247 9.80 -11.22 -3.51
CA ILE A 247 8.52 -11.78 -3.98
C ILE A 247 8.59 -13.29 -3.86
N LEU A 248 7.58 -13.88 -3.23
CA LEU A 248 7.31 -15.31 -3.25
C LEU A 248 6.17 -15.57 -4.24
N HIS A 249 6.50 -16.17 -5.37
CA HIS A 249 5.52 -16.68 -6.32
C HIS A 249 5.38 -18.20 -6.15
N ARG A 250 4.15 -18.69 -6.08
CA ARG A 250 3.81 -20.11 -6.09
C ARG A 250 3.12 -20.42 -7.40
N GLY A 251 3.68 -21.30 -8.22
CA GLY A 251 3.12 -21.73 -9.49
C GLY A 251 2.02 -22.79 -9.35
N GLY A 252 1.43 -23.20 -10.49
CA GLY A 252 0.40 -24.25 -10.57
C GLY A 252 -1.04 -23.73 -10.64
N GLU A 253 -2.04 -24.61 -10.43
CA GLU A 253 -3.47 -24.27 -10.55
C GLU A 253 -3.94 -23.21 -9.55
N ASN A 254 -3.33 -23.15 -8.35
CA ASN A 254 -3.62 -22.16 -7.32
C ASN A 254 -2.51 -21.09 -7.24
N ALA A 255 -2.03 -20.63 -8.40
CA ALA A 255 -0.90 -19.72 -8.44
C ALA A 255 -1.17 -18.45 -7.60
N ASN A 256 -0.21 -18.08 -6.75
CA ASN A 256 -0.33 -16.96 -5.82
C ASN A 256 1.02 -16.23 -5.75
N THR A 257 0.97 -14.90 -5.73
CA THR A 257 2.15 -14.06 -5.55
C THR A 257 2.02 -13.21 -4.30
N THR A 258 2.98 -13.34 -3.39
CA THR A 258 3.10 -12.52 -2.19
C THR A 258 4.35 -11.64 -2.27
N LEU A 259 4.17 -10.34 -2.10
CA LEU A 259 5.27 -9.40 -1.88
C LEU A 259 5.57 -9.33 -0.38
N ILE A 260 6.84 -9.44 -0.01
CA ILE A 260 7.36 -9.29 1.35
C ILE A 260 8.38 -8.14 1.31
N PHE A 261 8.16 -7.05 2.05
CA PHE A 261 8.95 -5.83 1.87
C PHE A 261 9.01 -4.99 3.14
N ASP A 262 10.01 -4.11 3.21
CA ASP A 262 10.09 -3.07 4.23
C ASP A 262 9.22 -1.87 3.81
N PRO A 263 8.15 -1.54 4.56
CA PRO A 263 7.25 -0.46 4.20
C PRO A 263 7.89 0.93 4.28
N SER A 264 9.04 1.08 4.95
CA SER A 264 9.71 2.37 5.13
C SER A 264 10.83 2.63 4.11
N LEU A 265 11.07 1.69 3.20
CA LEU A 265 12.17 1.71 2.25
C LEU A 265 11.71 1.30 0.85
N LEU A 266 12.40 1.80 -0.16
CA LEU A 266 12.31 1.28 -1.53
C LEU A 266 13.43 0.25 -1.78
N GLU A 267 13.34 -0.47 -2.89
CA GLU A 267 14.41 -1.38 -3.32
C GLU A 267 15.77 -0.69 -3.33
N GLY A 268 16.75 -1.27 -2.62
CA GLY A 268 18.10 -0.74 -2.51
C GLY A 268 18.25 0.38 -1.46
N GLY A 269 17.16 0.79 -0.82
CA GLY A 269 17.12 1.91 0.13
C GLY A 269 17.97 1.67 1.38
N PHE A 270 18.04 0.43 1.88
CA PHE A 270 18.91 0.12 3.02
C PHE A 270 20.38 0.12 2.60
N ALA A 271 20.71 -0.55 1.50
CA ALA A 271 22.09 -0.64 1.03
C ALA A 271 22.68 0.75 0.68
N ALA A 272 21.87 1.67 0.20
CA ALA A 272 22.27 3.06 -0.06
C ALA A 272 22.67 3.84 1.22
N ARG A 273 22.28 3.36 2.41
CA ARG A 273 22.61 3.99 3.71
C ARG A 273 23.89 3.44 4.33
N VAL A 274 24.52 2.44 3.71
CA VAL A 274 25.72 1.76 4.20
C VAL A 274 26.84 1.93 3.19
N ASP A 275 27.92 2.58 3.59
CA ASP A 275 29.09 2.71 2.72
C ASP A 275 29.83 1.38 2.59
N GLY A 276 30.28 1.08 1.37
CA GLY A 276 30.93 -0.18 1.02
C GLY A 276 29.95 -1.33 0.77
N ARG A 277 30.46 -2.48 0.34
CA ARG A 277 29.66 -3.68 0.02
C ARG A 277 30.15 -4.92 0.76
N ILE A 278 29.36 -5.99 0.78
CA ILE A 278 29.79 -7.30 1.27
C ILE A 278 29.38 -8.41 0.31
N MET A 279 30.16 -9.49 0.26
CA MET A 279 29.80 -10.71 -0.48
C MET A 279 28.95 -11.63 0.41
N GLY A 280 28.24 -12.58 -0.21
CA GLY A 280 27.50 -13.60 0.55
C GLY A 280 26.10 -13.21 1.04
N LEU A 281 25.55 -12.04 0.67
CA LEU A 281 24.17 -11.65 1.05
C LEU A 281 23.11 -12.68 0.66
N THR A 282 23.08 -13.11 -0.61
CA THR A 282 22.16 -14.18 -1.04
C THR A 282 22.51 -15.52 -0.40
N SER A 283 23.77 -15.77 -0.02
CA SER A 283 24.18 -17.01 0.64
C SER A 283 23.69 -17.08 2.08
N ILE A 284 23.80 -16.01 2.88
CA ILE A 284 23.25 -15.97 4.25
C ILE A 284 21.71 -16.03 4.20
N PHE A 285 21.08 -15.37 3.23
CA PHE A 285 19.64 -15.50 2.97
C PHE A 285 19.26 -16.96 2.72
N THR A 286 19.92 -17.62 1.77
CA THR A 286 19.63 -19.01 1.39
C THR A 286 19.89 -19.97 2.55
N ALA A 287 20.96 -19.76 3.31
CA ALA A 287 21.24 -20.53 4.53
C ALA A 287 20.13 -20.41 5.58
N THR A 288 19.50 -19.23 5.67
CA THR A 288 18.36 -18.99 6.58
C THR A 288 17.11 -19.72 6.10
N ILE A 289 16.83 -19.72 4.79
CA ILE A 289 15.76 -20.53 4.21
C ILE A 289 15.98 -22.01 4.52
N VAL A 290 17.19 -22.54 4.27
CA VAL A 290 17.53 -23.94 4.54
C VAL A 290 17.36 -24.30 6.01
N ARG A 291 17.73 -23.40 6.94
CA ARG A 291 17.49 -23.59 8.37
C ARG A 291 16.00 -23.77 8.69
N HIS A 292 15.15 -22.90 8.15
CA HIS A 292 13.69 -22.98 8.33
C HIS A 292 13.08 -24.22 7.67
N LEU A 293 13.60 -24.62 6.51
CA LEU A 293 13.19 -25.88 5.88
C LEU A 293 13.56 -27.10 6.72
N ALA A 294 14.74 -27.10 7.35
CA ALA A 294 15.17 -28.19 8.22
C ALA A 294 14.35 -28.28 9.52
N LYS A 295 13.79 -27.14 9.99
CA LYS A 295 13.00 -27.05 11.23
C LYS A 295 11.51 -27.30 10.99
N ASP A 296 10.94 -26.59 10.02
CA ASP A 296 9.50 -26.45 9.82
C ASP A 296 9.03 -26.99 8.44
N GLY A 297 9.94 -27.58 7.66
CA GLY A 297 9.66 -28.00 6.29
C GLY A 297 9.26 -26.83 5.40
N ILE A 298 8.44 -27.12 4.37
CA ILE A 298 8.02 -26.10 3.39
C ILE A 298 7.21 -24.94 4.00
N HIS A 299 6.62 -25.15 5.19
CA HIS A 299 5.87 -24.12 5.91
C HIS A 299 6.76 -23.01 6.44
N GLY A 300 8.07 -23.27 6.62
CA GLY A 300 9.04 -22.29 7.09
C GLY A 300 9.49 -21.27 6.04
N ILE A 301 9.07 -21.36 4.77
CA ILE A 301 9.57 -20.47 3.70
C ILE A 301 9.33 -19.00 4.01
N THR A 302 8.11 -18.60 4.39
CA THR A 302 7.78 -17.19 4.60
C THR A 302 8.58 -16.59 5.76
N ALA A 303 8.65 -17.29 6.89
CA ALA A 303 9.47 -16.88 8.04
C ALA A 303 10.97 -16.85 7.68
N GLY A 304 11.43 -17.80 6.87
CA GLY A 304 12.79 -17.84 6.34
C GLY A 304 13.12 -16.68 5.39
N ILE A 305 12.15 -16.18 4.61
CA ILE A 305 12.33 -15.01 3.75
C ILE A 305 12.50 -13.76 4.63
N GLU A 306 11.57 -13.51 5.55
CA GLU A 306 11.59 -12.32 6.42
C GLU A 306 12.88 -12.25 7.24
N GLN A 307 13.25 -13.37 7.88
CA GLN A 307 14.48 -13.44 8.67
C GLN A 307 15.74 -13.44 7.80
N GLY A 308 15.70 -14.08 6.62
CA GLY A 308 16.81 -14.08 5.67
C GLY A 308 17.12 -12.68 5.14
N LEU A 309 16.10 -11.86 4.87
CA LEU A 309 16.28 -10.44 4.55
C LEU A 309 16.91 -9.70 5.74
N GLY A 310 16.41 -9.94 6.95
CA GLY A 310 16.98 -9.39 8.19
C GLY A 310 18.47 -9.71 8.40
N TYR A 311 18.87 -10.97 8.21
CA TYR A 311 20.28 -11.39 8.32
C TYR A 311 21.16 -10.89 7.18
N SER A 312 20.60 -10.72 5.98
CA SER A 312 21.32 -10.09 4.88
C SER A 312 21.67 -8.63 5.22
N ARG A 313 20.73 -7.88 5.81
CA ARG A 313 20.98 -6.51 6.30
C ARG A 313 22.04 -6.48 7.40
N ALA A 314 21.89 -7.34 8.40
CA ALA A 314 22.83 -7.43 9.52
C ALA A 314 24.24 -7.80 9.04
N LEU A 315 24.37 -8.64 8.01
CA LEU A 315 25.65 -8.95 7.38
C LEU A 315 26.27 -7.73 6.70
N LEU A 316 25.48 -6.96 5.94
CA LEU A 316 25.94 -5.73 5.31
C LEU A 316 26.42 -4.69 6.34
N GLU A 317 25.67 -4.51 7.43
CA GLU A 317 26.04 -3.61 8.53
C GLU A 317 27.30 -4.06 9.25
N ALA A 318 27.41 -5.34 9.60
CA ALA A 318 28.53 -5.86 10.38
C ALA A 318 29.86 -5.81 9.61
N GLY A 319 29.84 -5.99 8.28
CA GLY A 319 31.06 -6.04 7.48
C GLY A 319 31.90 -7.30 7.78
N TYR A 320 33.18 -7.25 7.42
CA TYR A 320 34.17 -8.27 7.79
C TYR A 320 34.82 -7.90 9.13
N VAL A 321 35.04 -8.91 9.97
CA VAL A 321 35.71 -8.75 11.26
C VAL A 321 37.16 -9.19 11.13
N LYS A 322 38.09 -8.33 11.55
CA LYS A 322 39.52 -8.65 11.64
C LYS A 322 39.78 -9.42 12.95
N THR A 323 40.49 -10.53 12.85
CA THR A 323 40.98 -11.34 13.98
C THR A 323 42.50 -11.46 13.92
N ASP A 324 43.12 -12.05 14.94
CA ASP A 324 44.55 -12.32 14.97
C ASP A 324 45.02 -13.22 13.82
N THR A 325 44.11 -14.05 13.29
CA THR A 325 44.37 -15.02 12.21
C THR A 325 43.95 -14.53 10.82
N GLY A 326 43.52 -13.28 10.68
CA GLY A 326 43.00 -12.70 9.43
C GLY A 326 41.56 -12.24 9.52
N ILE A 327 40.93 -11.92 8.40
CA ILE A 327 39.53 -11.51 8.35
C ILE A 327 38.57 -12.70 8.35
N LYS A 328 37.34 -12.47 8.81
CA LYS A 328 36.25 -13.45 8.73
C LYS A 328 34.90 -12.77 8.54
N TYR A 329 33.94 -13.52 7.98
CA TYR A 329 32.53 -13.20 8.13
C TYR A 329 32.12 -13.33 9.62
N PRO A 330 31.19 -12.50 10.14
CA PRO A 330 30.72 -12.57 11.54
C PRO A 330 29.32 -13.19 11.71
N PRO A 331 29.03 -14.41 11.20
CA PRO A 331 27.69 -14.98 11.26
C PRO A 331 27.21 -15.22 12.69
N GLU A 332 28.07 -15.61 13.64
CA GLU A 332 27.67 -15.77 15.05
C GLU A 332 27.14 -14.47 15.67
N GLN A 333 27.78 -13.33 15.37
CA GLN A 333 27.32 -12.01 15.83
C GLN A 333 25.99 -11.61 15.18
N ILE A 334 25.79 -11.98 13.92
CA ILE A 334 24.56 -11.71 13.16
C ILE A 334 23.41 -12.58 13.67
N LEU A 335 23.67 -13.87 13.90
CA LEU A 335 22.69 -14.87 14.29
C LEU A 335 22.25 -14.71 15.76
N SER A 336 23.13 -14.23 16.65
CA SER A 336 22.86 -13.99 18.08
C SER A 336 22.09 -12.71 18.38
N LYS A 337 22.13 -11.71 17.47
CA LYS A 337 21.26 -10.54 17.55
C LYS A 337 19.85 -10.97 17.13
N SER A 338 19.02 -11.43 18.08
CA SER A 338 17.60 -11.68 17.81
C SER A 338 16.98 -10.41 17.25
N SER A 339 16.53 -10.46 15.99
CA SER A 339 15.80 -9.42 15.27
C SER A 339 16.42 -8.01 15.34
N SER A 340 17.09 -7.60 14.27
CA SER A 340 17.15 -6.17 13.94
C SER A 340 15.73 -5.58 13.95
N ASN A 341 15.59 -4.32 14.35
CA ASN A 341 14.35 -3.53 14.49
C ASN A 341 13.58 -3.33 13.16
N HIS A 342 13.60 -4.30 12.26
CA HIS A 342 13.06 -4.20 10.91
C HIS A 342 11.78 -5.01 10.82
N VAL A 343 10.70 -4.29 10.54
CA VAL A 343 9.37 -4.86 10.36
C VAL A 343 9.16 -5.02 8.86
N TYR A 344 9.41 -6.23 8.34
CA TYR A 344 8.91 -6.59 7.02
C TYR A 344 7.39 -6.80 7.12
N THR A 345 6.68 -6.42 6.07
CA THR A 345 5.26 -6.73 5.91
C THR A 345 5.05 -7.52 4.64
N SER A 346 3.88 -8.13 4.50
CA SER A 346 3.50 -8.85 3.29
C SER A 346 2.16 -8.38 2.74
N CYS A 347 2.01 -8.45 1.42
CA CYS A 347 0.74 -8.24 0.73
C CYS A 347 0.59 -9.19 -0.46
N HIS A 348 -0.65 -9.56 -0.75
CA HIS A 348 -0.99 -10.36 -1.93
C HIS A 348 -1.00 -9.48 -3.17
N VAL A 349 -0.32 -9.90 -4.23
CA VAL A 349 -0.27 -9.20 -5.52
C VAL A 349 -1.26 -9.87 -6.47
N GLU A 350 -2.31 -9.14 -6.85
CA GLU A 350 -3.32 -9.65 -7.77
C GLU A 350 -2.75 -9.97 -9.15
N ARG A 351 -3.15 -11.12 -9.67
CA ARG A 351 -2.83 -11.54 -11.04
C ARG A 351 -3.43 -10.54 -12.04
N PRO A 352 -2.67 -10.12 -13.08
CA PRO A 352 -3.19 -9.26 -14.12
C PRO A 352 -4.33 -9.95 -14.86
N VAL A 353 -5.47 -9.24 -14.98
CA VAL A 353 -6.62 -9.66 -15.80
C VAL A 353 -6.42 -9.23 -17.26
N ASP A 354 -5.72 -8.12 -17.48
CA ASP A 354 -5.31 -7.61 -18.79
C ASP A 354 -3.79 -7.74 -18.96
N LEU A 355 -3.34 -8.31 -20.08
CA LEU A 355 -1.92 -8.46 -20.44
C LEU A 355 -1.39 -7.32 -21.33
N LYS A 356 -2.16 -6.24 -21.52
CA LYS A 356 -1.73 -5.03 -22.24
C LYS A 356 -1.07 -3.99 -21.33
N ASP A 357 -1.53 -3.88 -20.09
CA ASP A 357 -1.02 -2.94 -19.09
C ASP A 357 -0.64 -3.71 -17.83
N SER A 358 0.54 -3.45 -17.27
CA SER A 358 0.96 -4.07 -16.02
C SER A 358 0.11 -3.64 -14.83
N ASP A 359 -0.53 -2.46 -14.91
CA ASP A 359 -1.26 -1.89 -13.78
C ASP A 359 -2.42 -0.96 -14.19
N PRO A 360 -3.44 -1.49 -14.89
CA PRO A 360 -4.54 -0.68 -15.45
C PRO A 360 -5.39 0.04 -14.39
N ASN A 361 -5.45 -0.51 -13.17
CA ASN A 361 -6.26 0.01 -12.06
C ASN A 361 -5.45 0.86 -11.07
N PHE A 362 -4.17 1.14 -11.35
CA PHE A 362 -3.27 1.86 -10.46
C PHE A 362 -3.30 1.31 -9.02
N TRP A 363 -2.96 0.02 -8.85
CA TRP A 363 -3.09 -0.70 -7.59
C TRP A 363 -2.31 -0.05 -6.44
N ARG A 364 -2.92 0.09 -5.26
CA ARG A 364 -2.26 0.67 -4.08
C ARG A 364 -2.32 -0.30 -2.92
N ILE A 365 -1.17 -0.58 -2.31
CA ILE A 365 -1.10 -1.42 -1.11
C ILE A 365 -1.89 -0.76 0.04
N LEU A 366 -1.93 0.58 0.07
CA LEU A 366 -2.77 1.35 0.99
C LEU A 366 -4.23 0.86 0.99
N HIS A 367 -4.84 0.61 -0.17
CA HIS A 367 -6.26 0.24 -0.25
C HIS A 367 -6.52 -1.14 0.37
N GLN A 368 -5.61 -2.08 0.14
CA GLN A 368 -5.67 -3.43 0.71
C GLN A 368 -5.46 -3.40 2.23
N LYS A 369 -4.50 -2.61 2.72
CA LYS A 369 -4.15 -2.53 4.15
C LYS A 369 -5.18 -1.76 4.98
N THR A 370 -5.80 -0.74 4.40
CA THR A 370 -6.76 0.12 5.11
C THR A 370 -8.22 -0.22 4.83
N ARG A 371 -8.52 -1.22 3.97
CA ARG A 371 -9.88 -1.65 3.59
C ARG A 371 -10.86 -0.50 3.27
N ASN A 372 -10.34 0.60 2.72
CA ASN A 372 -11.09 1.82 2.39
C ASN A 372 -11.62 2.64 3.59
N THR A 373 -11.04 2.51 4.80
CA THR A 373 -11.40 3.31 6.00
C THR A 373 -10.55 4.58 6.16
N TRP A 374 -10.26 5.31 5.08
CA TRP A 374 -9.23 6.36 5.07
C TRP A 374 -9.54 7.57 5.95
N GLN A 375 -10.81 7.85 6.23
CA GLN A 375 -11.21 8.94 7.12
C GLN A 375 -10.69 8.70 8.54
N ARG A 376 -10.95 7.50 9.07
CA ARG A 376 -10.44 7.08 10.39
C ARG A 376 -8.93 7.01 10.41
N VAL A 377 -8.31 6.51 9.34
CA VAL A 377 -6.84 6.50 9.23
C VAL A 377 -6.29 7.93 9.21
N ALA A 378 -6.93 8.88 8.51
CA ALA A 378 -6.53 10.28 8.51
C ALA A 378 -6.63 10.92 9.91
N GLU A 379 -7.72 10.68 10.64
CA GLU A 379 -7.90 11.15 12.02
C GLU A 379 -6.86 10.55 12.96
N GLU A 380 -6.64 9.23 12.88
CA GLU A 380 -5.61 8.54 13.66
C GLU A 380 -4.21 9.05 13.31
N ILE A 381 -3.93 9.36 12.04
CA ILE A 381 -2.68 10.01 11.63
C ILE A 381 -2.50 11.33 12.35
N VAL A 382 -3.52 12.19 12.39
CA VAL A 382 -3.40 13.48 13.08
C VAL A 382 -3.17 13.28 14.57
N ILE A 383 -3.97 12.44 15.22
CA ILE A 383 -3.95 12.26 16.68
C ILE A 383 -2.70 11.51 17.11
N LYS A 384 -2.45 10.32 16.55
CA LYS A 384 -1.50 9.33 17.05
C LYS A 384 -0.21 9.22 16.20
N GLY A 385 -0.13 9.93 15.08
CA GLY A 385 0.96 9.79 14.11
C GLY A 385 0.72 8.62 13.17
N ASP A 386 1.76 8.08 12.55
CA ASP A 386 1.63 7.03 11.53
C ASP A 386 1.12 5.66 12.07
N LYS A 387 0.54 5.61 13.29
CA LYS A 387 -0.23 4.48 13.80
C LYS A 387 -1.48 4.30 12.93
N GLY A 388 -1.74 3.10 12.44
CA GLY A 388 -2.78 2.81 11.44
C GLY A 388 -2.28 2.77 9.98
N LEU A 389 -1.02 3.10 9.73
CA LEU A 389 -0.34 2.90 8.44
C LEU A 389 0.65 1.70 8.48
N GLU A 390 0.47 0.77 9.42
CA GLU A 390 1.35 -0.39 9.54
C GLU A 390 1.33 -1.23 8.25
N GLY A 391 2.53 -1.43 7.67
CA GLY A 391 2.69 -2.16 6.41
C GLY A 391 2.24 -1.42 5.15
N VAL A 392 1.94 -0.11 5.24
CA VAL A 392 1.71 0.74 4.07
C VAL A 392 3.05 1.29 3.56
N PRO A 393 3.36 1.18 2.26
CA PRO A 393 4.56 1.80 1.69
C PRO A 393 4.59 3.30 1.94
N MET A 394 5.70 3.76 2.52
CA MET A 394 6.01 5.15 2.75
C MET A 394 7.44 5.41 2.27
N SER A 395 7.63 6.45 1.47
CA SER A 395 8.95 6.92 1.08
C SER A 395 9.29 8.21 1.78
N VAL A 396 10.55 8.32 2.19
CA VAL A 396 11.12 9.51 2.81
C VAL A 396 12.23 10.01 1.92
N PHE A 397 12.12 11.28 1.51
CA PHE A 397 13.16 12.03 0.81
C PHE A 397 13.53 13.20 1.72
N GLY A 398 14.70 13.18 2.36
CA GLY A 398 15.03 14.17 3.37
C GLY A 398 13.99 14.22 4.50
N GLU A 399 13.25 15.33 4.62
CA GLU A 399 12.14 15.51 5.58
C GLU A 399 10.75 15.30 4.95
N LEU A 400 10.65 15.08 3.64
CA LEU A 400 9.40 14.81 2.95
C LEU A 400 9.06 13.32 3.09
N ALA A 401 7.98 13.00 3.82
CA ALA A 401 7.46 11.65 3.95
C ALA A 401 6.10 11.52 3.25
N THR A 402 6.03 10.80 2.14
CA THR A 402 4.80 10.60 1.35
C THR A 402 4.39 9.12 1.27
N ILE A 403 3.08 8.90 1.24
CA ILE A 403 2.45 7.59 1.02
C ILE A 403 1.70 7.55 -0.33
N ASP A 404 1.64 8.69 -1.03
CA ASP A 404 0.97 8.78 -2.31
C ASP A 404 1.88 8.17 -3.37
N ARG A 405 1.45 7.04 -3.93
CA ARG A 405 2.22 6.30 -4.93
C ARG A 405 2.66 7.19 -6.12
N PHE A 406 1.83 8.14 -6.56
CA PHE A 406 2.22 9.05 -7.66
C PHE A 406 3.41 9.93 -7.26
N GLU A 407 3.41 10.45 -6.04
CA GLU A 407 4.52 11.26 -5.53
C GLU A 407 5.75 10.39 -5.33
N ILE A 408 5.60 9.21 -4.71
CA ILE A 408 6.69 8.23 -4.51
C ILE A 408 7.38 7.96 -5.85
N GLU A 409 6.65 7.55 -6.87
CA GLU A 409 7.24 7.22 -8.18
C GLU A 409 7.89 8.43 -8.86
N SER A 410 7.26 9.61 -8.78
CA SER A 410 7.79 10.84 -9.40
C SER A 410 9.09 11.30 -8.74
N TYR A 411 9.13 11.34 -7.40
CA TYR A 411 10.32 11.73 -6.64
C TYR A 411 11.44 10.71 -6.81
N SER A 412 11.13 9.42 -6.74
CA SER A 412 12.10 8.35 -6.97
C SER A 412 12.70 8.40 -8.36
N ALA A 413 11.89 8.61 -9.41
CA ALA A 413 12.39 8.70 -10.78
C ALA A 413 13.40 9.85 -10.96
N ILE A 414 13.09 11.03 -10.42
CA ILE A 414 14.02 12.18 -10.46
C ILE A 414 15.28 11.93 -9.63
N ARG A 415 15.13 11.33 -8.44
CA ARG A 415 16.26 10.97 -7.58
C ARG A 415 17.24 10.03 -8.30
N GLU A 416 16.74 8.97 -8.94
CA GLU A 416 17.58 8.03 -9.68
C GLU A 416 18.26 8.69 -10.89
N LEU A 417 17.56 9.58 -11.61
CA LEU A 417 18.17 10.37 -12.70
C LEU A 417 19.36 11.22 -12.22
N ILE A 418 19.25 11.83 -11.03
CA ILE A 418 20.35 12.62 -10.45
C ILE A 418 21.50 11.70 -10.05
N ILE A 419 21.21 10.54 -9.42
CA ILE A 419 22.25 9.57 -9.04
C ILE A 419 23.02 9.09 -10.27
N GLU A 420 22.32 8.76 -11.35
CA GLU A 420 22.94 8.32 -12.62
C GLU A 420 23.77 9.44 -13.25
N PHE A 421 23.26 10.67 -13.25
CA PHE A 421 23.98 11.83 -13.74
C PHE A 421 25.28 12.07 -12.97
N LEU A 422 25.26 11.97 -11.64
CA LEU A 422 26.43 12.16 -10.78
C LEU A 422 27.43 11.00 -10.85
N ALA A 423 26.97 9.80 -11.20
CA ALA A 423 27.83 8.64 -11.40
C ALA A 423 28.57 8.67 -12.75
N ASN A 424 28.08 9.46 -13.71
CA ASN A 424 28.74 9.65 -14.99
C ASN A 424 29.90 10.65 -14.85
N PRO A 425 31.17 10.25 -15.08
CA PRO A 425 32.31 11.15 -14.97
C PRO A 425 32.34 12.24 -16.06
N GLU A 426 31.69 12.01 -17.21
CA GLU A 426 31.67 12.93 -18.35
C GLU A 426 30.24 13.01 -18.94
N PRO A 427 29.28 13.63 -18.23
CA PRO A 427 27.95 13.82 -18.78
C PRO A 427 28.00 14.80 -19.95
N LYS A 428 27.34 14.43 -21.06
CA LYS A 428 27.38 15.21 -22.31
C LYS A 428 26.49 16.45 -22.28
N GLN A 429 25.49 16.49 -21.41
CA GLN A 429 24.45 17.52 -21.36
C GLN A 429 24.02 17.75 -19.91
N PRO A 430 23.60 18.98 -19.55
CA PRO A 430 22.95 19.24 -18.27
C PRO A 430 21.69 18.39 -18.06
N LEU A 431 21.44 17.99 -16.80
CA LEU A 431 20.22 17.27 -16.45
C LEU A 431 19.07 18.27 -16.22
N CYS A 432 18.03 18.20 -17.03
CA CYS A 432 16.91 19.15 -16.98
C CYS A 432 15.60 18.43 -16.61
N PHE A 433 14.87 18.93 -15.61
CA PHE A 433 13.52 18.44 -15.29
C PHE A 433 12.60 19.56 -14.81
N ALA A 434 11.29 19.33 -14.90
CA ALA A 434 10.28 20.33 -14.58
C ALA A 434 9.41 19.93 -13.38
N VAL A 435 8.92 20.92 -12.63
CA VAL A 435 8.09 20.72 -11.44
C VAL A 435 6.81 21.54 -11.57
N PHE A 436 5.69 20.84 -11.53
CA PHE A 436 4.35 21.41 -11.65
C PHE A 436 3.57 21.19 -10.36
N GLY A 437 2.62 22.07 -10.10
CA GLY A 437 1.75 21.95 -8.94
C GLY A 437 1.03 23.26 -8.64
N PRO A 438 -0.15 23.21 -8.01
CA PRO A 438 -0.89 24.41 -7.62
C PRO A 438 -0.04 25.37 -6.77
N PRO A 439 -0.38 26.67 -6.74
CA PRO A 439 0.24 27.61 -5.80
C PRO A 439 0.17 27.09 -4.37
N GLY A 440 1.30 27.10 -3.66
CA GLY A 440 1.37 26.61 -2.28
C GLY A 440 1.33 25.09 -2.12
N SER A 441 1.45 24.29 -3.20
CA SER A 441 1.47 22.82 -3.12
C SER A 441 2.76 22.24 -2.52
N GLY A 442 3.85 23.03 -2.47
CA GLY A 442 5.13 22.61 -1.93
C GLY A 442 6.21 22.27 -2.97
N LYS A 443 6.12 22.77 -4.21
CA LYS A 443 7.11 22.55 -5.29
C LYS A 443 8.57 22.70 -4.83
N SER A 444 8.93 23.87 -4.31
CA SER A 444 10.30 24.17 -3.88
C SER A 444 10.71 23.34 -2.66
N PHE A 445 9.76 23.02 -1.78
CA PHE A 445 10.01 22.12 -0.64
C PHE A 445 10.38 20.72 -1.14
N GLY A 446 9.57 20.11 -2.00
CA GLY A 446 9.83 18.76 -2.50
C GLY A 446 11.20 18.63 -3.18
N VAL A 447 11.57 19.58 -4.02
CA VAL A 447 12.88 19.59 -4.69
C VAL A 447 14.03 19.76 -3.69
N LYS A 448 13.89 20.67 -2.72
CA LYS A 448 14.88 20.83 -1.65
C LYS A 448 15.10 19.54 -0.87
N GLN A 449 14.03 18.76 -0.67
CA GLN A 449 14.12 17.51 0.07
C GLN A 449 14.81 16.39 -0.71
N ILE A 450 14.72 16.36 -2.05
CA ILE A 450 15.56 15.47 -2.89
C ILE A 450 17.04 15.79 -2.70
N LEU A 451 17.41 17.08 -2.71
CA LEU A 451 18.79 17.49 -2.50
C LEU A 451 19.30 17.06 -1.13
N LYS A 452 18.51 17.29 -0.07
CA LYS A 452 18.86 16.88 1.29
C LYS A 452 19.05 15.37 1.42
N ASP A 453 18.26 14.58 0.68
CA ASP A 453 18.39 13.12 0.65
C ASP A 453 19.71 12.65 -0.01
N LEU A 454 20.15 13.34 -1.06
CA LEU A 454 21.31 12.95 -1.87
C LEU A 454 22.63 13.50 -1.34
N ASP A 455 22.63 14.73 -0.83
CA ASP A 455 23.82 15.46 -0.39
C ASP A 455 23.46 16.48 0.70
N GLU A 456 23.24 15.98 1.92
CA GLU A 456 22.78 16.78 3.06
C GLU A 456 23.67 18.00 3.38
N ASN A 457 24.98 17.88 3.16
CA ASN A 457 25.97 18.93 3.45
C ASN A 457 26.23 19.86 2.25
N GLU A 458 25.63 19.61 1.08
CA GLU A 458 25.91 20.34 -0.17
C GLU A 458 27.42 20.33 -0.54
N ASP A 459 28.10 19.19 -0.29
CA ASP A 459 29.53 19.02 -0.55
C ASP A 459 29.82 18.91 -2.05
N LYS A 460 28.95 18.20 -2.78
CA LYS A 460 29.04 17.97 -4.24
C LYS A 460 28.03 18.80 -5.01
N LEU A 461 26.79 18.89 -4.53
CA LEU A 461 25.68 19.60 -5.14
C LEU A 461 25.48 20.94 -4.46
N LYS A 462 25.58 22.03 -5.21
CA LYS A 462 25.39 23.39 -4.67
C LYS A 462 24.07 24.00 -5.16
N ARG A 463 23.14 24.31 -4.23
CA ARG A 463 21.85 24.90 -4.60
C ARG A 463 21.95 26.39 -4.91
N ILE A 464 21.32 26.82 -6.02
CA ILE A 464 21.10 28.23 -6.38
C ILE A 464 19.67 28.40 -6.93
N ILE A 465 19.01 29.52 -6.60
CA ILE A 465 17.59 29.77 -6.92
C ILE A 465 17.47 31.11 -7.63
N PHE A 466 16.78 31.12 -8.76
CA PHE A 466 16.44 32.31 -9.53
C PHE A 466 14.94 32.40 -9.71
N ASN A 467 14.34 33.55 -9.40
CA ASN A 467 12.93 33.80 -9.70
C ASN A 467 12.83 34.57 -11.03
N ILE A 468 12.36 33.91 -12.08
CA ILE A 468 12.32 34.43 -13.44
C ILE A 468 11.33 35.59 -13.58
N SER A 469 10.28 35.67 -12.76
CA SER A 469 9.35 36.81 -12.81
C SER A 469 9.97 38.14 -12.35
N GLN A 470 11.12 38.10 -11.68
CA GLN A 470 11.88 39.28 -11.27
C GLN A 470 12.85 39.77 -12.33
N PHE A 471 13.08 38.99 -13.39
CA PHE A 471 14.00 39.35 -14.47
C PHE A 471 13.31 40.30 -15.44
N GLY A 472 13.99 41.39 -15.78
CA GLY A 472 13.49 42.38 -16.72
C GLY A 472 13.89 42.08 -18.16
N ASN A 473 15.05 41.47 -18.37
CA ASN A 473 15.57 41.19 -19.71
C ASN A 473 16.59 40.04 -19.73
N TYR A 474 17.05 39.66 -20.93
CA TYR A 474 17.99 38.54 -21.12
C TYR A 474 19.32 38.69 -20.35
N GLN A 475 19.80 39.90 -20.06
CA GLN A 475 21.04 40.10 -19.32
C GLN A 475 20.96 39.63 -17.86
N ASP A 476 19.78 39.69 -17.26
CA ASP A 476 19.57 39.15 -15.90
C ASP A 476 19.78 37.62 -15.90
N LEU A 477 19.34 36.96 -16.97
CA LEU A 477 19.55 35.52 -17.16
C LEU A 477 21.02 35.18 -17.48
N VAL A 478 21.71 36.04 -18.23
CA VAL A 478 23.17 35.90 -18.48
C VAL A 478 23.95 36.01 -17.18
N ALA A 479 23.62 36.97 -16.31
CA ALA A 479 24.24 37.09 -14.99
C ALA A 479 24.02 35.82 -14.14
N ALA A 480 22.79 35.29 -14.15
CA ALA A 480 22.48 34.02 -13.48
C ALA A 480 23.32 32.84 -14.04
N PHE A 481 23.58 32.77 -15.34
CA PHE A 481 24.43 31.73 -15.92
C PHE A 481 25.91 31.88 -15.58
N HIS A 482 26.41 33.11 -15.39
CA HIS A 482 27.76 33.32 -14.84
C HIS A 482 27.86 32.81 -13.39
N ASP A 483 26.87 33.07 -12.54
CA ASP A 483 26.84 32.52 -11.16
C ASP A 483 26.85 30.99 -11.15
N VAL A 484 26.11 30.36 -12.08
CA VAL A 484 26.10 28.90 -12.24
C VAL A 484 27.47 28.37 -12.67
N ARG A 485 28.13 29.06 -13.59
CA ARG A 485 29.46 28.70 -14.08
C ARG A 485 30.51 28.81 -12.98
N ASP A 486 30.45 29.81 -12.12
CA ASP A 486 31.39 29.97 -11.01
C ASP A 486 31.35 28.77 -10.05
N ILE A 487 30.17 28.22 -9.77
CA ILE A 487 30.02 26.99 -8.98
C ILE A 487 30.68 25.78 -9.67
N VAL A 488 30.57 25.66 -10.99
CA VAL A 488 31.26 24.60 -11.74
C VAL A 488 32.77 24.75 -11.63
N LEU A 489 33.28 25.98 -11.71
CA LEU A 489 34.71 26.28 -11.57
C LEU A 489 35.24 25.99 -10.15
N GLU A 490 34.39 26.03 -9.13
CA GLU A 490 34.70 25.56 -7.77
C GLU A 490 34.78 24.02 -7.64
N GLY A 491 34.49 23.28 -8.71
CA GLY A 491 34.51 21.81 -8.72
C GLY A 491 33.24 21.16 -8.15
N ARG A 492 32.15 21.92 -8.02
CA ARG A 492 30.84 21.42 -7.58
C ARG A 492 29.84 21.37 -8.74
N VAL A 493 28.79 20.58 -8.58
CA VAL A 493 27.68 20.52 -9.55
C VAL A 493 26.59 21.51 -9.11
N PRO A 494 26.29 22.56 -9.90
CA PRO A 494 25.20 23.48 -9.61
C PRO A 494 23.84 22.78 -9.73
N PHE A 495 23.02 22.94 -8.70
CA PHE A 495 21.62 22.55 -8.67
C PHE A 495 20.76 23.82 -8.75
N VAL A 496 20.37 24.18 -9.98
CA VAL A 496 19.77 25.48 -10.32
C VAL A 496 18.25 25.35 -10.36
N PHE A 497 17.57 26.16 -9.56
CA PHE A 497 16.12 26.20 -9.50
C PHE A 497 15.60 27.49 -10.12
N PHE A 498 14.97 27.38 -11.29
CA PHE A 498 14.28 28.47 -11.97
C PHE A 498 12.81 28.47 -11.55
N ASP A 499 12.46 29.33 -10.58
CA ASP A 499 11.09 29.53 -10.13
C ASP A 499 10.34 30.48 -11.09
N GLU A 500 9.04 30.24 -11.25
CA GLU A 500 8.16 30.99 -12.16
C GLU A 500 8.72 31.08 -13.59
N PHE A 501 9.37 30.00 -14.07
CA PHE A 501 9.97 29.93 -15.42
C PHE A 501 8.96 30.14 -16.55
N ASP A 502 7.68 29.93 -16.26
CA ASP A 502 6.55 30.11 -17.16
C ASP A 502 6.00 31.55 -17.21
N SER A 503 6.75 32.51 -16.64
CA SER A 503 6.48 33.94 -16.73
C SER A 503 6.54 34.47 -18.18
N ALA A 504 5.88 35.61 -18.40
CA ALA A 504 5.97 36.32 -19.68
C ALA A 504 7.28 37.12 -19.80
N LEU A 505 7.73 37.35 -21.03
CA LEU A 505 8.79 38.29 -21.37
C LEU A 505 8.29 39.11 -22.57
N ASP A 506 8.36 40.44 -22.51
CA ASP A 506 7.90 41.35 -23.56
C ASP A 506 6.49 41.01 -24.07
N ASP A 507 5.54 40.82 -23.14
CA ASP A 507 4.15 40.40 -23.39
C ASP A 507 3.97 39.01 -24.04
N GLN A 508 5.05 38.31 -24.38
CA GLN A 508 5.03 36.94 -24.85
C GLN A 508 4.96 35.97 -23.66
N ARG A 509 3.83 35.26 -23.50
CA ARG A 509 3.71 34.15 -22.53
C ARG A 509 4.77 33.08 -22.83
N LEU A 510 5.42 32.55 -21.78
CA LEU A 510 6.51 31.58 -21.91
C LEU A 510 7.70 32.10 -22.73
N GLY A 511 7.86 33.43 -22.87
CA GLY A 511 8.88 34.05 -23.72
C GLY A 511 10.33 33.73 -23.32
N TRP A 512 10.55 33.27 -22.08
CA TRP A 512 11.85 32.88 -21.56
C TRP A 512 12.38 31.54 -22.11
N LEU A 513 11.50 30.61 -22.54
CA LEU A 513 11.89 29.23 -22.86
C LEU A 513 12.97 29.11 -23.93
N LYS A 514 12.92 29.98 -24.95
CA LYS A 514 13.89 30.00 -26.06
C LYS A 514 15.34 30.24 -25.58
N TYR A 515 15.52 30.97 -24.48
CA TYR A 515 16.83 31.30 -23.94
C TYR A 515 17.45 30.18 -23.10
N PHE A 516 16.65 29.22 -22.64
CA PHE A 516 17.15 28.04 -21.93
C PHE A 516 17.62 26.92 -22.88
N LEU A 517 17.27 26.96 -24.17
CA LEU A 517 17.50 25.84 -25.09
C LEU A 517 18.97 25.46 -25.27
N ALA A 518 19.86 26.43 -25.47
CA ALA A 518 21.29 26.20 -25.61
C ALA A 518 21.93 25.77 -24.26
N PRO A 519 21.65 26.44 -23.13
CA PRO A 519 22.09 25.97 -21.82
C PRO A 519 21.67 24.52 -21.52
N MET A 520 20.43 24.13 -21.84
CA MET A 520 19.92 22.77 -21.56
C MET A 520 20.54 21.71 -22.48
N GLN A 521 20.85 22.05 -23.74
CA GLN A 521 21.27 21.08 -24.76
C GLN A 521 22.78 20.93 -24.82
N ASP A 522 23.48 22.06 -24.85
CA ASP A 522 24.89 22.16 -25.19
C ASP A 522 25.73 22.58 -23.97
N GLY A 523 25.08 22.96 -22.86
CA GLY A 523 25.78 23.40 -21.65
C GLY A 523 26.56 24.70 -21.87
N GLU A 524 26.03 25.58 -22.72
CA GLU A 524 26.63 26.89 -23.06
C GLU A 524 25.57 27.99 -23.13
N PHE A 525 25.99 29.23 -22.97
CA PHE A 525 25.14 30.41 -23.12
C PHE A 525 25.86 31.52 -23.87
N ARG A 526 25.09 32.45 -24.45
CA ARG A 526 25.62 33.58 -25.22
C ARG A 526 25.59 34.87 -24.41
N ASP A 527 26.73 35.57 -24.38
CA ASP A 527 26.90 36.89 -23.80
C ASP A 527 27.46 37.83 -24.89
N GLY A 528 26.58 38.63 -25.49
CA GLY A 528 26.87 39.35 -26.73
C GLY A 528 27.23 38.40 -27.89
N GLU A 529 28.40 38.60 -28.48
CA GLU A 529 28.94 37.76 -29.56
C GLU A 529 29.72 36.53 -29.05
N SER A 530 29.99 36.46 -27.75
CA SER A 530 30.78 35.38 -27.14
C SER A 530 29.87 34.26 -26.66
N THR A 531 30.29 33.02 -26.89
CA THR A 531 29.68 31.83 -26.30
C THR A 531 30.53 31.38 -25.11
N HIS A 532 29.89 31.17 -23.96
CA HIS A 532 30.53 30.76 -22.72
C HIS A 532 30.10 29.34 -22.35
N PRO A 533 31.04 28.43 -22.01
CA PRO A 533 30.68 27.14 -21.46
C PRO A 533 30.16 27.32 -20.03
N LEU A 534 29.02 26.69 -19.74
CA LEU A 534 28.41 26.63 -18.42
C LEU A 534 28.92 25.40 -17.64
N GLY A 535 29.12 24.28 -18.34
CA GLY A 535 29.58 23.01 -17.75
C GLY A 535 28.43 22.15 -17.21
N ASN A 536 28.77 21.18 -16.36
CA ASN A 536 27.79 20.20 -15.85
C ASN A 536 26.90 20.83 -14.79
N ALA A 537 25.59 20.91 -15.05
CA ALA A 537 24.61 21.44 -14.12
C ALA A 537 23.32 20.62 -14.13
N ILE A 538 22.51 20.79 -13.07
CA ILE A 538 21.16 20.26 -12.95
C ILE A 538 20.19 21.44 -12.95
N PHE A 539 19.29 21.50 -13.92
CA PHE A 539 18.29 22.57 -14.07
C PHE A 539 16.90 22.08 -13.71
N VAL A 540 16.27 22.80 -12.77
CA VAL A 540 14.93 22.54 -12.28
C VAL A 540 14.01 23.70 -12.64
N PHE A 541 12.99 23.43 -13.44
CA PHE A 541 12.04 24.45 -13.93
C PHE A 541 10.71 24.32 -13.19
N ALA A 542 10.42 25.24 -12.26
CA ALA A 542 9.22 25.20 -11.43
C ALA A 542 8.14 26.19 -11.89
N GLY A 543 7.03 25.67 -12.39
CA GLY A 543 5.98 26.48 -13.03
C GLY A 543 4.85 26.84 -12.06
N GLY A 544 4.32 28.06 -12.19
CA GLY A 544 3.19 28.57 -11.40
C GLY A 544 1.84 28.50 -12.11
N THR A 545 1.82 28.52 -13.44
CA THR A 545 0.61 28.72 -14.25
C THR A 545 -0.17 27.44 -14.54
N LYS A 546 0.51 26.28 -14.54
CA LYS A 546 -0.09 24.96 -14.78
C LYS A 546 0.16 24.03 -13.60
N SER A 547 -0.87 23.33 -13.15
CA SER A 547 -0.80 22.41 -12.01
C SER A 547 -0.20 21.05 -12.33
N THR A 548 -0.14 20.66 -13.62
CA THR A 548 0.41 19.37 -14.06
C THR A 548 1.16 19.52 -15.38
N TYR A 549 2.11 18.61 -15.63
CA TYR A 549 2.80 18.51 -16.91
C TYR A 549 1.83 18.27 -18.08
N LYS A 550 0.83 17.37 -17.93
CA LYS A 550 -0.22 17.14 -18.93
C LYS A 550 -0.92 18.44 -19.34
N ASN A 551 -1.24 19.30 -18.37
CA ASN A 551 -1.88 20.60 -18.63
C ASN A 551 -0.94 21.63 -19.27
N PHE A 552 0.37 21.49 -19.07
CA PHE A 552 1.39 22.32 -19.73
C PHE A 552 1.54 21.96 -21.21
N VAL A 553 1.49 20.67 -21.56
CA VAL A 553 1.70 20.19 -22.95
C VAL A 553 0.41 19.99 -23.77
N ARG A 554 -0.77 20.29 -23.22
CA ARG A 554 -2.07 20.03 -23.85
C ARG A 554 -2.24 20.67 -25.24
N ASN A 555 -1.60 21.81 -25.48
CA ASN A 555 -1.71 22.54 -26.75
C ASN A 555 -0.66 22.09 -27.80
N LEU A 556 0.09 21.00 -27.56
CA LEU A 556 1.00 20.42 -28.55
C LEU A 556 0.24 19.57 -29.60
N PRO A 557 0.61 19.64 -30.89
CA PRO A 557 -0.12 19.00 -31.99
C PRO A 557 -0.35 17.49 -31.84
N GLU A 558 0.59 16.76 -31.23
CA GLU A 558 0.55 15.30 -31.11
C GLU A 558 -0.47 14.78 -30.06
N ASN A 559 -0.88 15.64 -29.11
CA ASN A 559 -1.72 15.24 -27.97
C ASN A 559 -3.24 15.25 -28.26
N ASN A 560 -3.70 15.77 -29.40
CA ASN A 560 -5.12 15.87 -29.78
C ASN A 560 -5.56 14.82 -30.82
N SER A 561 -4.73 13.82 -31.10
CA SER A 561 -4.93 12.80 -32.16
C SER A 561 -6.17 11.92 -32.00
N SER A 562 -6.88 11.97 -30.86
CA SER A 562 -8.08 11.16 -30.61
C SER A 562 -9.42 11.85 -30.90
N ALA A 563 -9.44 13.15 -31.25
CA ALA A 563 -10.70 13.89 -31.42
C ALA A 563 -11.00 14.37 -32.85
N VAL A 564 -10.08 14.18 -33.82
CA VAL A 564 -10.23 14.77 -35.17
C VAL A 564 -10.01 13.73 -36.28
N ALA A 565 -10.80 12.66 -36.26
CA ALA A 565 -10.89 11.73 -37.38
C ALA A 565 -12.34 11.62 -37.86
N SER A 566 -12.92 12.73 -38.31
CA SER A 566 -13.98 12.74 -39.33
C SER A 566 -14.35 14.18 -39.69
N LYS A 567 -13.83 14.67 -40.82
CA LYS A 567 -14.49 15.54 -41.81
C LYS A 567 -13.44 16.04 -42.80
N GLU A 568 -13.13 15.20 -43.78
CA GLU A 568 -12.55 15.70 -45.02
C GLU A 568 -13.68 16.38 -45.82
N GLY A 569 -13.41 17.61 -46.25
CA GLY A 569 -14.26 18.40 -47.13
C GLY A 569 -15.06 19.46 -46.38
N ASN A 570 -14.49 20.66 -46.24
CA ASN A 570 -15.18 21.93 -46.51
C ASN A 570 -14.20 23.11 -46.55
N ASP A 571 -14.51 24.02 -47.47
CA ASP A 571 -13.93 25.32 -47.79
C ASP A 571 -13.18 26.06 -46.65
N GLU A 572 -11.91 26.42 -46.88
CA GLU A 572 -11.01 27.15 -45.94
C GLU A 572 -11.52 28.55 -45.54
N SER A 573 -12.62 29.02 -46.14
CA SER A 573 -13.12 30.38 -45.96
C SER A 573 -14.21 30.54 -44.88
N GLN A 574 -14.61 29.47 -44.18
CA GLN A 574 -15.59 29.51 -43.07
C GLN A 574 -15.25 28.57 -41.90
N LEU A 575 -14.06 28.72 -41.31
CA LEU A 575 -13.75 28.07 -40.03
C LEU A 575 -14.47 28.80 -38.87
N PRO A 576 -15.11 28.09 -37.94
CA PRO A 576 -15.72 28.70 -36.74
C PRO A 576 -14.68 29.49 -35.93
N GLU A 577 -15.07 30.59 -35.28
CA GLU A 577 -14.18 31.42 -34.42
C GLU A 577 -13.41 30.60 -33.36
N GLU A 578 -13.96 29.46 -32.94
CA GLU A 578 -13.36 28.54 -31.98
C GLU A 578 -12.11 27.83 -32.55
N TYR A 579 -12.12 27.49 -33.85
CA TYR A 579 -10.99 26.87 -34.55
C TYR A 579 -9.83 27.86 -34.75
N VAL A 580 -10.14 29.11 -35.12
CA VAL A 580 -9.14 30.17 -35.30
C VAL A 580 -8.42 30.47 -33.97
N LYS A 581 -9.16 30.55 -32.85
CA LYS A 581 -8.60 30.74 -31.52
C LYS A 581 -7.70 29.58 -31.06
N GLU A 582 -8.02 28.35 -31.46
CA GLU A 582 -7.20 27.17 -31.12
C GLU A 582 -5.90 27.12 -31.94
N GLU A 583 -5.95 27.52 -33.21
CA GLU A 583 -4.78 27.57 -34.10
C GLU A 583 -3.82 28.73 -33.74
N ASP A 584 -4.35 29.90 -33.41
CA ASP A 584 -3.57 31.02 -32.88
C ASP A 584 -2.87 30.65 -31.55
N ALA A 585 -3.56 29.92 -30.67
CA ALA A 585 -2.97 29.41 -29.43
C ALA A 585 -1.85 28.39 -29.70
N LYS A 586 -2.00 27.51 -30.70
CA LYS A 586 -0.95 26.56 -31.12
C LYS A 586 0.27 27.28 -31.69
N ASN A 587 0.06 28.28 -32.53
CA ASN A 587 1.13 29.10 -33.10
C ASN A 587 1.89 29.85 -32.00
N ALA A 588 1.19 30.47 -31.05
CA ALA A 588 1.82 31.12 -29.90
C ALA A 588 2.67 30.16 -29.03
N PHE A 589 2.23 28.91 -28.85
CA PHE A 589 3.00 27.87 -28.14
C PHE A 589 4.25 27.44 -28.89
N ARG A 590 4.16 27.34 -30.22
CA ARG A 590 5.31 27.02 -31.08
C ARG A 590 6.32 28.16 -31.14
N ASP A 591 5.84 29.40 -31.21
CA ASP A 591 6.67 30.61 -31.22
C ASP A 591 7.40 30.80 -29.89
N ALA A 592 6.77 30.41 -28.78
CA ALA A 592 7.41 30.35 -27.47
C ALA A 592 8.38 29.16 -27.29
N LYS A 593 8.59 28.32 -28.32
CA LYS A 593 9.53 27.18 -28.29
C LYS A 593 9.21 26.13 -27.22
N VAL A 594 7.94 25.95 -26.87
CA VAL A 594 7.50 24.93 -25.90
C VAL A 594 7.88 23.50 -26.36
N PRO A 595 7.68 23.08 -27.63
CA PRO A 595 8.07 21.74 -28.06
C PRO A 595 9.57 21.48 -27.89
N ASP A 596 10.40 22.45 -28.28
CA ASP A 596 11.86 22.40 -28.16
C ASP A 596 12.32 22.33 -26.69
N PHE A 597 11.65 23.07 -25.81
CA PHE A 597 11.93 23.04 -24.38
C PHE A 597 11.58 21.67 -23.78
N VAL A 598 10.38 21.16 -24.09
CA VAL A 598 9.90 19.88 -23.57
C VAL A 598 10.77 18.71 -24.02
N SER A 599 11.26 18.71 -25.27
CA SER A 599 12.16 17.65 -25.78
C SER A 599 13.51 17.59 -25.07
N ARG A 600 13.90 18.65 -24.35
CA ARG A 600 15.15 18.74 -23.57
C ARG A 600 14.96 18.35 -22.10
N LEU A 601 13.73 18.19 -21.63
CA LEU A 601 13.47 17.65 -20.29
C LEU A 601 13.76 16.14 -20.26
N ARG A 602 14.25 15.65 -19.13
CA ARG A 602 14.50 14.22 -18.84
C ARG A 602 13.54 13.65 -17.82
N GLY A 603 12.74 14.49 -17.17
CA GLY A 603 11.70 14.08 -16.23
C GLY A 603 10.82 15.24 -15.78
N HIS A 604 9.77 14.93 -15.02
CA HIS A 604 8.94 15.94 -14.36
C HIS A 604 8.35 15.42 -13.04
N ILE A 605 7.97 16.36 -12.15
CA ILE A 605 7.26 16.08 -10.90
C ILE A 605 5.92 16.83 -10.91
N ASN A 606 4.83 16.15 -10.58
CA ASN A 606 3.53 16.78 -10.33
C ASN A 606 3.25 16.74 -8.81
N VAL A 607 3.26 17.90 -8.15
CA VAL A 607 3.02 18.02 -6.71
C VAL A 607 1.53 18.22 -6.45
N MET A 608 0.89 17.27 -5.76
CA MET A 608 -0.57 17.12 -5.72
C MET A 608 -1.28 18.12 -4.77
N GLY A 609 -0.57 18.74 -3.81
CA GLY A 609 -1.09 19.79 -2.91
C GLY A 609 -2.20 19.30 -1.95
N LEU A 610 -2.79 20.18 -1.12
CA LEU A 610 -3.78 19.78 -0.10
C LEU A 610 -5.19 19.51 -0.64
N ASN A 611 -5.55 20.07 -1.79
CA ASN A 611 -6.90 19.98 -2.33
C ASN A 611 -6.98 18.80 -3.29
N ARG A 612 -8.09 18.04 -3.21
CA ARG A 612 -8.36 16.93 -4.11
C ARG A 612 -8.25 17.37 -5.57
N GLN A 613 -7.41 16.67 -6.34
CA GLN A 613 -7.23 16.88 -7.77
C GLN A 613 -8.14 15.90 -8.54
N ARG A 614 -9.25 16.38 -9.12
CA ARG A 614 -10.11 15.55 -9.97
C ARG A 614 -9.43 15.29 -11.32
N LYS A 615 -9.18 14.02 -11.65
CA LYS A 615 -8.64 13.56 -12.95
C LYS A 615 -9.72 12.80 -13.74
N GLU A 616 -9.52 12.59 -15.04
CA GLU A 616 -10.41 11.79 -15.91
C GLU A 616 -10.66 10.37 -15.37
N ASN A 617 -9.69 9.79 -14.65
CA ASN A 617 -9.84 8.61 -13.80
C ASN A 617 -9.62 9.05 -12.34
N ASP A 618 -10.69 9.28 -11.59
CA ASP A 618 -10.67 9.96 -10.28
C ASP A 618 -10.07 9.09 -9.16
N TYR A 619 -8.74 9.14 -9.00
CA TYR A 619 -7.97 8.40 -7.99
C TYR A 619 -7.20 9.30 -6.99
N ASP A 620 -7.52 10.60 -6.84
CA ASP A 620 -6.92 11.42 -5.74
C ASP A 620 -7.70 11.25 -4.44
N ASP A 621 -7.87 10.00 -4.07
CA ASP A 621 -8.64 9.50 -2.95
C ASP A 621 -7.80 9.49 -1.64
N VAL A 622 -6.47 9.64 -1.76
CA VAL A 622 -5.46 9.76 -0.69
C VAL A 622 -5.26 11.21 -0.20
N PHE A 623 -5.88 12.21 -0.83
CA PHE A 623 -5.72 13.61 -0.46
C PHE A 623 -6.01 13.89 1.03
N ILE A 624 -6.96 13.15 1.64
CA ILE A 624 -7.30 13.29 3.06
C ILE A 624 -6.18 12.82 3.97
N ILE A 625 -5.46 11.75 3.59
CA ILE A 625 -4.27 11.30 4.31
C ILE A 625 -3.14 12.32 4.15
N ARG A 626 -2.98 12.87 2.95
CA ARG A 626 -2.01 13.95 2.68
C ARG A 626 -2.28 15.16 3.59
N ARG A 627 -3.55 15.56 3.74
CA ARG A 627 -3.99 16.61 4.69
C ARG A 627 -3.64 16.25 6.13
N ALA A 628 -3.95 15.02 6.56
CA ALA A 628 -3.66 14.56 7.91
C ALA A 628 -2.17 14.64 8.26
N LYS A 629 -1.29 14.15 7.37
CA LYS A 629 0.16 14.22 7.58
C LYS A 629 0.64 15.67 7.66
N ILE A 630 0.20 16.52 6.74
CA ILE A 630 0.62 17.94 6.73
C ILE A 630 0.06 18.69 7.95
N LEU A 631 -1.18 18.41 8.37
CA LEU A 631 -1.79 18.99 9.56
C LEU A 631 -1.02 18.60 10.82
N ARG A 632 -0.75 17.30 11.03
CA ARG A 632 0.05 16.82 12.16
C ARG A 632 1.42 17.48 12.19
N THR A 633 2.15 17.42 11.10
CA THR A 633 3.50 18.00 11.03
C THR A 633 3.47 19.51 11.28
N SER A 634 2.46 20.21 10.76
CA SER A 634 2.29 21.65 11.01
C SER A 634 2.01 21.95 12.49
N LEU A 635 1.15 21.18 13.15
CA LEU A 635 0.87 21.32 14.59
C LEU A 635 2.09 20.97 15.45
N LYS A 636 2.82 19.89 15.13
CA LYS A 636 4.02 19.49 15.90
C LYS A 636 5.17 20.49 15.76
N ASN A 637 5.29 21.15 14.61
CA ASN A 637 6.35 22.11 14.34
C ASN A 637 5.98 23.55 14.77
N ASP A 638 4.73 23.81 15.17
CA ASP A 638 4.31 25.14 15.63
C ASP A 638 4.54 25.30 17.14
N PRO A 639 5.40 26.23 17.58
CA PRO A 639 5.68 26.43 19.01
C PRO A 639 4.44 26.72 19.85
N ARG A 640 3.42 27.39 19.28
CA ARG A 640 2.17 27.72 19.98
C ARG A 640 1.32 26.48 20.26
N ALA A 641 1.46 25.43 19.45
CA ALA A 641 0.73 24.19 19.57
C ALA A 641 1.45 23.12 20.42
N SER A 642 2.63 23.44 20.97
CA SER A 642 3.42 22.51 21.79
C SER A 642 2.67 21.92 22.98
N GLY A 643 1.73 22.67 23.56
CA GLY A 643 0.88 22.21 24.68
C GLY A 643 -0.20 21.19 24.31
N LEU A 644 -0.47 20.96 23.01
CA LEU A 644 -1.51 20.03 22.53
C LEU A 644 -1.09 18.57 22.60
N CYS A 645 0.22 18.29 22.62
CA CYS A 645 0.75 16.93 22.57
C CYS A 645 0.90 16.38 23.99
N ASN A 646 0.37 15.17 24.25
CA ASN A 646 0.53 14.50 25.53
C ASN A 646 1.88 13.73 25.62
N SER A 647 2.14 13.10 26.76
CA SER A 647 3.37 12.32 26.98
C SER A 647 3.51 11.05 26.09
N LYS A 648 2.44 10.65 25.40
CA LYS A 648 2.41 9.51 24.45
C LYS A 648 2.55 9.94 22.99
N ASP A 649 2.92 11.20 22.74
CA ASP A 649 2.97 11.82 21.41
C ASP A 649 1.59 11.90 20.71
N GLU A 650 0.50 11.99 21.48
CA GLU A 650 -0.85 12.11 20.94
C GLU A 650 -1.34 13.57 21.01
N LEU A 651 -1.82 14.09 19.88
CA LEU A 651 -2.39 15.43 19.76
C LEU A 651 -3.83 15.44 20.28
N ASN A 652 -4.13 16.37 21.18
CA ASN A 652 -5.47 16.61 21.70
C ASN A 652 -6.17 17.71 20.87
N ILE A 653 -7.03 17.28 19.96
CA ILE A 653 -7.83 18.14 19.09
C ILE A 653 -9.30 17.77 19.25
N ASP A 654 -10.17 18.77 19.25
CA ASP A 654 -11.60 18.57 19.22
C ASP A 654 -12.04 17.89 17.91
N GLU A 655 -12.92 16.89 17.99
CA GLU A 655 -13.30 16.08 16.83
C GLU A 655 -13.93 16.91 15.72
N GLY A 656 -14.77 17.90 16.07
CA GLY A 656 -15.34 18.84 15.11
C GLY A 656 -14.26 19.67 14.41
N VAL A 657 -13.30 20.21 15.16
CA VAL A 657 -12.17 20.97 14.59
C VAL A 657 -11.33 20.09 13.67
N LEU A 658 -11.01 18.87 14.10
CA LEU A 658 -10.26 17.90 13.30
C LEU A 658 -11.00 17.57 11.99
N ARG A 659 -12.30 17.30 12.07
CA ARG A 659 -13.17 17.02 10.92
C ARG A 659 -13.17 18.19 9.95
N ALA A 660 -13.35 19.42 10.43
CA ALA A 660 -13.31 20.61 9.59
C ALA A 660 -11.96 20.76 8.86
N MET A 661 -10.85 20.57 9.58
CA MET A 661 -9.51 20.64 8.98
C MET A 661 -9.24 19.51 7.96
N LEU A 662 -9.81 18.32 8.13
CA LEU A 662 -9.61 17.23 7.19
C LEU A 662 -10.55 17.31 5.98
N HIS A 663 -11.81 17.74 6.18
CA HIS A 663 -12.88 17.59 5.20
C HIS A 663 -13.25 18.85 4.42
N ILE A 664 -12.79 20.03 4.83
CA ILE A 664 -13.10 21.28 4.12
C ILE A 664 -12.88 21.17 2.61
N THR A 665 -13.83 21.56 1.78
CA THR A 665 -13.74 21.33 0.33
C THR A 665 -12.46 21.88 -0.26
N LYS A 666 -12.06 23.10 0.14
CA LYS A 666 -10.90 23.78 -0.43
C LYS A 666 -10.16 24.67 0.56
N TYR A 667 -8.85 24.49 0.61
CA TYR A 667 -7.92 25.48 1.11
C TYR A 667 -7.57 26.48 -0.01
N LYS A 668 -7.98 27.74 0.13
CA LYS A 668 -7.85 28.80 -0.91
C LYS A 668 -6.40 28.94 -1.43
N HIS A 669 -5.39 28.74 -0.57
CA HIS A 669 -3.96 28.81 -0.89
C HIS A 669 -3.17 27.55 -0.50
N GLY A 670 -3.83 26.38 -0.49
CA GLY A 670 -3.19 25.10 -0.19
C GLY A 670 -2.54 25.07 1.20
N THR A 671 -1.30 24.58 1.30
CA THR A 671 -0.59 24.43 2.58
C THR A 671 -0.40 25.75 3.33
N ARG A 672 -0.32 26.89 2.63
CA ARG A 672 -0.25 28.22 3.26
C ARG A 672 -1.52 28.54 4.03
N SER A 673 -2.69 28.20 3.47
CA SER A 673 -3.97 28.39 4.17
C SER A 673 -4.06 27.56 5.45
N MET A 674 -3.69 26.28 5.40
CA MET A 674 -3.73 25.42 6.60
C MET A 674 -2.79 25.94 7.70
N LYS A 675 -1.57 26.37 7.34
CA LYS A 675 -0.63 26.97 8.29
C LYS A 675 -1.15 28.27 8.88
N ALA A 676 -1.70 29.15 8.05
CA ALA A 676 -2.28 30.42 8.50
C ALA A 676 -3.44 30.21 9.50
N LEU A 677 -4.30 29.20 9.28
CA LEU A 677 -5.36 28.85 10.23
C LEU A 677 -4.79 28.45 11.60
N ILE A 678 -3.74 27.63 11.63
CA ILE A 678 -3.06 27.25 12.88
C ILE A 678 -2.40 28.49 13.52
N GLU A 679 -1.73 29.30 12.72
CA GLU A 679 -1.02 30.52 13.16
C GLU A 679 -1.94 31.56 13.80
N MET A 680 -3.14 31.73 13.24
CA MET A 680 -4.15 32.66 13.74
C MET A 680 -4.97 32.07 14.90
N SER A 681 -4.82 30.78 15.19
CA SER A 681 -5.51 30.13 16.31
C SER A 681 -4.86 30.45 17.64
N ARG A 682 -5.67 30.57 18.69
CA ARG A 682 -5.24 30.88 20.06
C ARG A 682 -4.79 29.61 20.80
N LEU A 683 -3.68 29.03 20.36
CA LEU A 683 -3.18 27.74 20.85
C LEU A 683 -2.18 27.84 22.02
N GLU A 684 -1.57 29.01 22.22
CA GLU A 684 -0.54 29.19 23.25
C GLU A 684 -1.08 28.87 24.66
N GLY A 685 -0.40 27.96 25.37
CA GLY A 685 -0.79 27.50 26.70
C GLY A 685 -2.02 26.58 26.75
N LYS A 686 -2.68 26.29 25.62
CA LYS A 686 -3.80 25.35 25.56
C LYS A 686 -3.32 23.90 25.56
N LYS A 687 -4.13 23.04 26.17
CA LYS A 687 -3.95 21.57 26.15
C LYS A 687 -4.84 20.84 25.15
N ARG A 688 -5.74 21.56 24.48
CA ARG A 688 -6.68 21.04 23.47
C ARG A 688 -6.93 22.10 22.42
N TYR A 689 -6.93 21.70 21.15
CA TYR A 689 -7.36 22.56 20.05
C TYR A 689 -8.87 22.42 19.90
N ASP A 690 -9.59 23.31 20.60
CA ASP A 690 -11.04 23.37 20.64
C ASP A 690 -11.61 24.52 19.79
N LEU A 691 -12.93 24.54 19.62
CA LEU A 691 -13.66 25.59 18.90
C LEU A 691 -13.35 27.02 19.38
N SER A 692 -13.01 27.21 20.67
CA SER A 692 -12.69 28.54 21.22
C SER A 692 -11.33 29.06 20.80
N ALA A 693 -10.46 28.17 20.32
CA ALA A 693 -9.14 28.53 19.81
C ALA A 693 -9.15 28.95 18.33
N LEU A 694 -10.23 28.66 17.59
CA LEU A 694 -10.32 28.98 16.17
C LEU A 694 -10.31 30.50 15.89
N PRO A 695 -9.83 30.92 14.70
CA PRO A 695 -9.94 32.30 14.24
C PRO A 695 -11.41 32.74 14.13
N VAL A 696 -11.65 34.05 14.15
CA VAL A 696 -13.00 34.57 13.88
C VAL A 696 -13.41 34.32 12.43
N ARG A 697 -14.71 34.33 12.13
CA ARG A 697 -15.27 34.03 10.81
C ARG A 697 -14.54 34.75 9.66
N ASP A 698 -14.32 36.05 9.76
CA ASP A 698 -13.68 36.83 8.70
C ASP A 698 -12.21 36.40 8.46
N GLN A 699 -11.52 35.92 9.49
CA GLN A 699 -10.17 35.37 9.37
C GLN A 699 -10.18 33.97 8.76
N LEU A 700 -11.17 33.13 9.10
CA LEU A 700 -11.38 31.84 8.45
C LEU A 700 -11.61 32.03 6.95
N ASP A 701 -12.42 33.01 6.57
CA ASP A 701 -12.79 33.25 5.18
C ASP A 701 -11.62 33.76 4.31
N LEU A 702 -10.50 34.19 4.89
CA LEU A 702 -9.28 34.44 4.10
C LEU A 702 -8.69 33.16 3.51
N HIS A 703 -8.97 31.99 4.12
CA HIS A 703 -8.23 30.76 3.85
C HIS A 703 -9.10 29.57 3.45
N VAL A 704 -10.35 29.52 3.88
CA VAL A 704 -11.36 28.47 3.64
C VAL A 704 -12.73 29.12 3.44
N ASP A 705 -13.75 28.36 3.05
CA ASP A 705 -15.13 28.82 3.21
C ASP A 705 -15.49 28.76 4.71
N ALA A 706 -15.74 29.92 5.31
CA ALA A 706 -15.97 30.00 6.76
C ALA A 706 -17.30 29.35 7.19
N ASP A 707 -18.34 29.36 6.34
CA ASP A 707 -19.61 28.72 6.63
C ASP A 707 -19.45 27.21 6.62
N GLU A 708 -18.85 26.67 5.57
CA GLU A 708 -18.55 25.24 5.45
C GLU A 708 -17.66 24.79 6.62
N PHE A 709 -16.59 25.53 6.91
CA PHE A 709 -15.68 25.16 7.99
C PHE A 709 -16.40 25.12 9.34
N LEU A 710 -17.14 26.16 9.70
CA LEU A 710 -17.89 26.21 10.97
C LEU A 710 -19.02 25.18 11.01
N PHE A 711 -19.65 24.87 9.89
CA PHE A 711 -20.60 23.77 9.78
C PHE A 711 -19.94 22.43 10.11
N LEU A 712 -18.81 22.10 9.46
CA LEU A 712 -18.05 20.88 9.70
C LEU A 712 -17.63 20.73 11.17
N THR A 713 -17.30 21.84 11.85
CA THR A 713 -16.95 21.80 13.29
C THR A 713 -18.11 21.43 14.21
N LYS A 714 -19.34 21.61 13.76
CA LYS A 714 -20.55 21.33 14.55
C LYS A 714 -21.15 19.97 14.21
N MET A 715 -20.58 19.22 13.27
CA MET A 715 -21.17 17.98 12.76
C MET A 715 -21.20 16.81 13.78
N GLU A 716 -20.61 16.91 14.97
CA GLU A 716 -20.95 15.98 16.05
C GLU A 716 -22.41 16.15 16.53
N ARG A 717 -23.02 17.31 16.27
CA ARG A 717 -24.44 17.57 16.52
C ARG A 717 -25.35 17.24 15.33
N TYR A 718 -24.81 17.07 14.12
CA TYR A 718 -25.52 16.75 12.86
C TYR A 718 -24.52 16.04 11.89
N GLN A 719 -24.76 14.77 11.56
CA GLN A 719 -23.77 13.68 11.28
C GLN A 719 -22.88 13.79 10.04
N SER A 720 -21.98 12.80 9.87
CA SER A 720 -21.34 12.43 8.58
C SER A 720 -21.22 10.92 8.33
N ILE A 721 -21.88 10.34 7.31
CA ILE A 721 -21.39 9.21 6.46
C ILE A 721 -21.86 9.42 5.01
N LEU A 722 -21.34 10.44 4.32
CA LEU A 722 -21.30 10.41 2.85
C LEU A 722 -19.85 10.22 2.42
N ARG A 723 -19.56 9.10 1.75
CA ARG A 723 -18.26 8.89 1.10
C ARG A 723 -18.12 9.94 0.01
N MET A 724 -17.03 10.70 0.05
CA MET A 724 -16.70 11.72 -0.95
C MET A 724 -16.60 11.19 -2.40
N GLN A 725 -16.65 9.87 -2.61
CA GLN A 725 -16.52 9.20 -3.89
C GLN A 725 -17.86 9.10 -4.65
N ASP A 726 -18.99 9.14 -3.95
CA ASP A 726 -20.33 9.06 -4.57
C ASP A 726 -20.86 10.43 -5.05
N LEU A 727 -20.01 11.46 -5.05
CA LEU A 727 -20.36 12.86 -5.32
C LEU A 727 -20.09 13.29 -6.77
N LEU A 728 -21.15 13.36 -7.58
CA LEU A 728 -21.15 14.02 -8.89
C LEU A 728 -21.01 15.56 -8.71
N ASN A 729 -20.04 16.15 -9.41
CA ASN A 729 -19.77 17.60 -9.57
C ASN A 729 -19.92 18.54 -8.34
N PRO A 730 -18.84 18.85 -7.60
CA PRO A 730 -18.79 19.78 -6.47
C PRO A 730 -18.54 21.22 -6.91
N GLU A 731 -18.28 21.48 -8.20
CA GLU A 731 -18.13 22.86 -8.70
C GLU A 731 -19.46 23.63 -8.75
N GLU A 732 -20.61 22.96 -8.56
CA GLU A 732 -21.92 23.58 -8.80
C GLU A 732 -22.93 23.53 -7.63
N THR A 733 -22.60 22.99 -6.44
CA THR A 733 -23.59 22.99 -5.33
C THR A 733 -22.97 22.75 -3.95
N SER A 734 -23.40 23.56 -2.97
CA SER A 734 -23.04 23.49 -1.54
C SER A 734 -23.36 22.10 -0.95
N TYR A 735 -22.53 21.61 -0.02
CA TYR A 735 -22.77 20.38 0.75
C TYR A 735 -24.19 20.33 1.34
N LEU A 736 -24.67 21.49 1.82
CA LEU A 736 -26.00 21.67 2.40
C LEU A 736 -27.16 21.31 1.44
N GLN A 737 -26.96 21.54 0.14
CA GLN A 737 -27.99 21.29 -0.88
C GLN A 737 -28.06 19.81 -1.30
N LYS A 738 -26.98 19.05 -1.06
CA LYS A 738 -26.84 17.64 -1.42
C LYS A 738 -27.09 16.70 -0.23
N GLU A 739 -26.84 17.18 0.98
CA GLU A 739 -27.32 16.56 2.22
C GLU A 739 -28.86 16.49 2.20
N GLU A 740 -29.51 17.55 1.74
CA GLU A 740 -30.96 17.59 1.51
C GLU A 740 -31.43 16.51 0.51
N ASP A 741 -30.67 16.24 -0.56
CA ASP A 741 -31.00 15.23 -1.58
C ASP A 741 -30.94 13.76 -1.09
N MET A 742 -30.22 13.45 -0.01
CA MET A 742 -30.13 12.08 0.54
C MET A 742 -30.92 11.92 1.85
N VAL A 743 -30.83 12.90 2.74
CA VAL A 743 -31.52 12.89 4.04
C VAL A 743 -33.03 12.94 3.85
N MET A 744 -33.53 13.77 2.93
CA MET A 744 -34.97 13.93 2.73
C MET A 744 -35.64 12.65 2.21
N PRO A 745 -35.09 11.91 1.22
CA PRO A 745 -35.61 10.60 0.86
C PRO A 745 -35.67 9.61 2.04
N VAL A 746 -34.59 9.51 2.82
CA VAL A 746 -34.55 8.63 4.01
C VAL A 746 -35.60 9.05 5.04
N ALA A 747 -35.72 10.34 5.35
CA ALA A 747 -36.70 10.87 6.29
C ALA A 747 -38.15 10.59 5.85
N LYS A 748 -38.43 10.70 4.54
CA LYS A 748 -39.73 10.35 3.96
C LYS A 748 -40.02 8.85 4.11
N LEU A 749 -39.01 7.99 3.89
CA LEU A 749 -39.15 6.55 4.02
C LEU A 749 -39.31 6.09 5.47
N ILE A 750 -38.63 6.73 6.43
CA ILE A 750 -38.86 6.50 7.88
C ILE A 750 -40.32 6.79 8.23
N HIS A 751 -40.84 7.92 7.77
CA HIS A 751 -42.24 8.27 8.04
C HIS A 751 -43.23 7.33 7.34
N LYS A 752 -42.94 6.96 6.09
CA LYS A 752 -43.75 5.98 5.35
C LYS A 752 -43.84 4.64 6.11
N ASP A 753 -42.70 4.13 6.56
CA ASP A 753 -42.62 2.91 7.37
C ASP A 753 -43.42 3.03 8.67
N TYR A 754 -43.31 4.17 9.37
CA TYR A 754 -44.11 4.45 10.56
C TYR A 754 -45.63 4.43 10.30
N VAL A 755 -46.09 5.01 9.19
CA VAL A 755 -47.52 5.03 8.82
C VAL A 755 -48.01 3.63 8.49
N GLU A 756 -47.26 2.86 7.71
CA GLU A 756 -47.64 1.49 7.30
C GLU A 756 -47.77 0.54 8.49
N HIS A 757 -46.93 0.68 9.52
CA HIS A 757 -47.04 -0.11 10.76
C HIS A 757 -48.17 0.36 11.69
N ARG A 758 -48.59 1.63 11.62
CA ARG A 758 -49.67 2.21 12.48
C ARG A 758 -51.07 2.05 11.90
N ASP A 759 -51.23 2.05 10.57
CA ASP A 759 -52.54 1.85 9.92
C ASP A 759 -53.07 0.41 10.09
N ALA A 760 -52.20 -0.55 10.46
CA ALA A 760 -52.60 -1.92 10.78
C ALA A 760 -53.56 -2.02 12.00
N ASP A 761 -53.54 -1.01 12.88
CA ASP A 761 -54.37 -0.95 14.10
C ASP A 761 -55.67 -0.14 13.92
N GLY A 762 -55.91 0.46 12.73
CA GLY A 762 -57.18 1.10 12.35
C GLY A 762 -57.48 2.45 12.98
N THR A 763 -56.52 3.10 13.66
CA THR A 763 -56.68 4.45 14.23
C THR A 763 -56.00 5.52 13.38
N SER A 764 -56.76 6.32 12.64
CA SER A 764 -56.21 7.51 11.96
C SER A 764 -55.97 8.65 12.96
N SER A 765 -54.83 9.32 12.86
CA SER A 765 -54.43 10.43 13.73
C SER A 765 -53.69 11.50 12.94
N ASP A 766 -53.48 12.68 13.54
CA ASP A 766 -52.72 13.78 12.93
C ASP A 766 -51.25 13.41 12.63
N THR A 767 -50.77 12.25 13.12
CA THR A 767 -49.42 11.74 12.86
C THR A 767 -49.36 10.67 11.78
N THR A 768 -50.49 10.25 11.19
CA THR A 768 -50.53 9.22 10.12
C THR A 768 -50.86 9.80 8.73
N VAL A 769 -50.67 11.11 8.55
CA VAL A 769 -50.82 11.81 7.26
C VAL A 769 -49.60 11.64 6.36
N LEU A 770 -49.67 12.08 5.10
CA LEU A 770 -48.52 12.14 4.20
C LEU A 770 -47.40 13.00 4.79
N PHE A 771 -46.14 12.68 4.46
CA PHE A 771 -44.97 13.40 4.99
C PHE A 771 -45.06 14.91 4.72
N GLU A 772 -45.56 15.31 3.56
CA GLU A 772 -45.76 16.69 3.15
C GLU A 772 -46.77 17.45 4.03
N ASP A 773 -47.73 16.75 4.64
CA ASP A 773 -48.79 17.32 5.47
C ASP A 773 -48.46 17.28 6.97
N LEU A 774 -47.33 16.68 7.36
CA LEU A 774 -46.89 16.66 8.75
C LEU A 774 -46.61 18.07 9.29
N PRO A 775 -46.90 18.32 10.59
CA PRO A 775 -46.37 19.47 11.31
C PRO A 775 -44.84 19.59 11.18
N ASP A 776 -44.32 20.81 11.05
CA ASP A 776 -42.90 21.06 10.78
C ASP A 776 -41.95 20.43 11.81
N TYR A 777 -42.35 20.37 13.08
CA TYR A 777 -41.55 19.73 14.13
C TYR A 777 -41.45 18.21 13.95
N LEU A 778 -42.46 17.55 13.37
CA LEU A 778 -42.42 16.11 13.06
C LEU A 778 -41.64 15.83 11.77
N LYS A 779 -41.72 16.73 10.78
CA LYS A 779 -40.83 16.68 9.61
C LYS A 779 -39.37 16.80 10.06
N GLN A 780 -39.08 17.72 10.99
CA GLN A 780 -37.74 17.87 11.56
C GLN A 780 -37.31 16.63 12.36
N SER A 781 -38.19 16.06 13.19
CA SER A 781 -37.87 14.84 13.95
C SER A 781 -37.50 13.65 13.04
N ASN A 782 -38.19 13.47 11.91
CA ASN A 782 -37.87 12.46 10.90
C ASN A 782 -36.55 12.76 10.17
N ARG A 783 -36.27 14.03 9.85
CA ARG A 783 -34.96 14.45 9.34
C ARG A 783 -33.86 14.10 10.32
N ASP A 784 -33.96 14.57 11.56
CA ASP A 784 -32.96 14.30 12.60
C ASP A 784 -32.72 12.79 12.82
N ALA A 785 -33.76 11.96 12.65
CA ALA A 785 -33.65 10.50 12.75
C ALA A 785 -32.89 9.89 11.56
N ALA A 786 -33.25 10.29 10.33
CA ALA A 786 -32.62 9.88 9.08
C ALA A 786 -31.16 10.29 9.04
N GLU A 787 -30.91 11.53 9.43
CA GLU A 787 -29.61 12.08 9.64
C GLU A 787 -28.86 11.12 10.61
N ASP A 788 -29.37 10.80 11.81
CA ASP A 788 -28.57 10.15 12.87
C ASP A 788 -28.16 8.68 12.60
N ILE A 789 -28.70 8.03 11.56
CA ILE A 789 -28.40 6.63 11.17
C ILE A 789 -26.89 6.36 11.09
N PRO A 790 -26.09 7.13 10.32
CA PRO A 790 -24.64 7.11 10.34
C PRO A 790 -23.96 6.98 11.72
N ASN A 791 -24.39 7.77 12.71
CA ASN A 791 -23.77 7.76 14.03
C ASN A 791 -24.10 6.47 14.79
N LYS A 792 -25.34 6.00 14.69
CA LYS A 792 -25.78 4.74 15.27
C LYS A 792 -24.93 3.59 14.73
N LEU A 793 -24.82 3.47 13.41
CA LEU A 793 -24.02 2.42 12.76
C LEU A 793 -22.54 2.50 13.16
N ARG A 794 -21.96 3.71 13.24
CA ARG A 794 -20.58 3.88 13.68
C ARG A 794 -20.35 3.39 15.12
N ALA A 795 -21.33 3.58 16.01
CA ALA A 795 -21.22 3.14 17.41
C ALA A 795 -21.12 1.60 17.56
N ILE A 796 -21.48 0.85 16.52
CA ILE A 796 -21.35 -0.61 16.44
C ILE A 796 -20.35 -1.03 15.34
N ASN A 797 -19.43 -0.14 14.93
CA ASN A 797 -18.40 -0.41 13.93
C ASN A 797 -18.94 -0.78 12.52
N HIS A 798 -20.05 -0.16 12.12
CA HIS A 798 -20.68 -0.33 10.80
C HIS A 798 -20.70 0.96 9.99
N GLY A 799 -20.74 0.82 8.66
CA GLY A 799 -20.87 1.91 7.70
C GLY A 799 -21.91 1.62 6.62
N ILE A 800 -22.18 2.62 5.78
CA ILE A 800 -23.12 2.57 4.66
C ILE A 800 -22.33 2.68 3.35
N ARG A 801 -22.70 1.91 2.33
CA ARG A 801 -22.13 2.02 0.97
C ARG A 801 -23.18 1.73 -0.10
N LYS A 802 -22.98 2.24 -1.30
CA LYS A 802 -23.86 1.94 -2.43
C LYS A 802 -23.72 0.48 -2.87
N ILE A 803 -24.84 -0.15 -3.20
CA ILE A 803 -24.88 -1.49 -3.77
C ILE A 803 -24.24 -1.45 -5.16
N THR A 804 -23.32 -2.39 -5.43
CA THR A 804 -22.64 -2.45 -6.72
C THR A 804 -23.65 -2.83 -7.82
N PRO A 805 -23.66 -2.13 -8.98
CA PRO A 805 -24.54 -2.50 -10.09
C PRO A 805 -24.42 -3.98 -10.45
N GLY A 806 -25.55 -4.69 -10.51
CA GLY A 806 -25.60 -6.12 -10.81
C GLY A 806 -25.31 -7.05 -9.63
N LYS A 807 -25.14 -6.53 -8.40
CA LYS A 807 -25.07 -7.33 -7.16
C LYS A 807 -26.30 -7.10 -6.28
N THR A 808 -26.65 -8.10 -5.46
CA THR A 808 -27.71 -8.00 -4.45
C THR A 808 -27.17 -7.35 -3.17
N ALA A 809 -28.07 -6.68 -2.42
CA ALA A 809 -27.75 -6.12 -1.11
C ALA A 809 -27.32 -7.22 -0.14
N ARG A 810 -26.21 -7.02 0.57
CA ARG A 810 -25.79 -7.93 1.63
C ARG A 810 -26.75 -7.84 2.82
N THR A 811 -27.01 -8.99 3.45
CA THR A 811 -27.63 -9.03 4.78
C THR A 811 -26.75 -8.21 5.75
N PRO A 812 -27.31 -7.35 6.62
CA PRO A 812 -26.56 -6.74 7.71
C PRO A 812 -25.93 -7.80 8.63
N ASP A 813 -24.83 -7.45 9.27
CA ASP A 813 -24.19 -8.29 10.29
C ASP A 813 -24.31 -7.60 11.65
N ILE A 814 -25.54 -7.38 12.12
CA ILE A 814 -25.81 -6.65 13.38
C ILE A 814 -26.36 -7.66 14.40
N THR A 815 -25.74 -7.77 15.57
CA THR A 815 -26.20 -8.70 16.62
C THR A 815 -27.40 -8.15 17.39
N ASP A 816 -28.12 -9.00 18.11
CA ASP A 816 -29.24 -8.56 18.97
C ASP A 816 -28.78 -7.54 20.03
N ASP A 817 -27.61 -7.74 20.64
CA ASP A 817 -27.02 -6.80 21.59
C ASP A 817 -26.66 -5.44 20.92
N GLU A 818 -26.22 -5.46 19.65
CA GLU A 818 -26.01 -4.25 18.87
C GLU A 818 -27.33 -3.54 18.53
N VAL A 819 -28.40 -4.28 18.19
CA VAL A 819 -29.75 -3.71 17.99
C VAL A 819 -30.23 -3.00 19.25
N GLU A 820 -30.01 -3.57 20.44
CA GLU A 820 -30.36 -2.92 21.70
C GLU A 820 -29.60 -1.61 21.92
N LYS A 821 -28.31 -1.63 21.62
CA LYS A 821 -27.48 -0.43 21.71
C LYS A 821 -27.98 0.67 20.77
N LEU A 822 -28.31 0.32 19.52
CA LEU A 822 -28.87 1.27 18.55
C LEU A 822 -30.23 1.80 19.00
N SER A 823 -31.08 0.93 19.56
CA SER A 823 -32.41 1.28 20.07
C SER A 823 -32.32 2.26 21.24
N SER A 824 -31.38 2.04 22.17
CA SER A 824 -31.08 2.98 23.25
C SER A 824 -30.60 4.33 22.71
N MET A 825 -29.76 4.34 21.67
CA MET A 825 -29.28 5.58 21.04
C MET A 825 -30.41 6.37 20.37
N GLU A 826 -31.34 5.69 19.70
CA GLU A 826 -32.53 6.30 19.10
C GLU A 826 -33.45 6.89 20.17
N HIS A 827 -33.70 6.15 21.24
CA HIS A 827 -34.50 6.63 22.37
C HIS A 827 -33.87 7.85 23.05
N ASP A 828 -32.55 7.86 23.22
CA ASP A 828 -31.83 9.00 23.78
C ASP A 828 -31.90 10.23 22.86
N ARG A 829 -31.81 10.04 21.54
CA ARG A 829 -32.02 11.11 20.53
C ARG A 829 -33.42 11.70 20.69
N PHE A 830 -34.44 10.84 20.69
CA PHE A 830 -35.84 11.25 20.86
C PHE A 830 -36.07 11.99 22.18
N CYS A 831 -35.53 11.49 23.30
CA CYS A 831 -35.64 12.14 24.60
C CYS A 831 -34.98 13.53 24.62
N ARG A 832 -33.81 13.69 23.98
CA ARG A 832 -33.15 15.00 23.86
C ARG A 832 -34.01 15.98 23.07
N GLU A 833 -34.54 15.56 21.94
CA GLU A 833 -35.44 16.36 21.09
C GLU A 833 -36.68 16.82 21.90
N ARG A 834 -37.36 15.88 22.58
CA ARG A 834 -38.57 16.19 23.36
C ARG A 834 -38.30 17.15 24.50
N ARG A 835 -37.20 17.00 25.22
CA ARG A 835 -36.81 17.95 26.28
C ARG A 835 -36.52 19.34 25.73
N LEU A 836 -35.89 19.46 24.56
CA LEU A 836 -35.68 20.76 23.90
C LEU A 836 -37.00 21.42 23.50
N LEU A 837 -38.03 20.63 23.15
CA LEU A 837 -39.38 21.11 22.87
C LEU A 837 -40.22 21.38 24.14
N GLY A 838 -39.62 21.29 25.33
CA GLY A 838 -40.25 21.59 26.62
C GLY A 838 -41.07 20.45 27.22
N TRP A 839 -40.87 19.21 26.78
CA TRP A 839 -41.52 18.05 27.39
C TRP A 839 -40.86 17.64 28.71
N VAL A 840 -41.68 17.18 29.65
CA VAL A 840 -41.25 16.73 30.99
C VAL A 840 -41.74 15.31 31.29
N ASP A 841 -41.01 14.65 32.18
CA ASP A 841 -41.37 13.31 32.67
C ASP A 841 -42.58 13.38 33.62
N GLY A 842 -43.43 12.34 33.62
CA GLY A 842 -44.60 12.26 34.50
C GLY A 842 -45.39 10.96 34.34
N GLU A 843 -46.24 10.62 35.30
CA GLU A 843 -46.86 9.27 35.43
C GLU A 843 -47.81 8.87 34.28
N LYS A 844 -48.41 9.84 33.59
CA LYS A 844 -49.34 9.61 32.47
C LYS A 844 -49.03 10.54 31.32
N LYS A 845 -49.18 10.02 30.09
CA LYS A 845 -48.97 10.80 28.87
C LYS A 845 -50.08 11.86 28.75
N ASP A 846 -49.68 13.12 28.65
CA ASP A 846 -50.54 14.27 28.43
C ASP A 846 -49.88 15.14 27.35
N THR A 847 -50.40 15.04 26.13
CA THR A 847 -49.85 15.72 24.97
C THR A 847 -50.06 17.23 25.02
N ASP A 848 -51.16 17.69 25.62
CA ASP A 848 -51.52 19.11 25.69
C ASP A 848 -50.59 19.85 26.65
N ASN A 849 -50.19 19.18 27.74
CA ASN A 849 -49.27 19.71 28.74
C ASN A 849 -47.81 19.26 28.54
N LYS A 850 -47.51 18.55 27.44
CA LYS A 850 -46.17 18.01 27.10
C LYS A 850 -45.56 17.12 28.20
N ILE A 851 -46.37 16.25 28.80
CA ILE A 851 -45.95 15.28 29.81
C ILE A 851 -45.90 13.88 29.18
N SER A 852 -44.83 13.13 29.41
CA SER A 852 -44.71 11.75 28.92
C SER A 852 -43.97 10.85 29.92
N PRO A 853 -44.52 9.67 30.27
CA PRO A 853 -43.85 8.70 31.15
C PRO A 853 -42.64 8.02 30.49
N TYR A 854 -42.44 8.26 29.19
CA TYR A 854 -41.40 7.61 28.40
C TYR A 854 -40.10 8.45 28.33
N LEU A 855 -40.03 9.60 29.02
CA LEU A 855 -38.82 10.45 29.04
C LEU A 855 -37.79 10.02 30.11
N VAL A 856 -37.67 8.70 30.28
CA VAL A 856 -36.73 8.02 31.19
C VAL A 856 -35.63 7.33 30.38
N SER A 857 -34.60 6.79 31.07
CA SER A 857 -33.55 5.99 30.42
C SER A 857 -34.13 4.74 29.76
N PHE A 858 -33.55 4.31 28.63
CA PHE A 858 -34.02 3.16 27.86
C PHE A 858 -34.27 1.90 28.71
N ASP A 859 -33.38 1.58 29.65
CA ASP A 859 -33.50 0.42 30.55
C ASP A 859 -34.79 0.40 31.40
N LYS A 860 -35.37 1.57 31.67
CA LYS A 860 -36.57 1.76 32.51
C LYS A 860 -37.87 1.79 31.70
N LEU A 861 -37.81 1.70 30.38
CA LEU A 861 -39.00 1.65 29.55
C LEU A 861 -39.72 0.31 29.71
N PRO A 862 -41.06 0.30 29.65
CA PRO A 862 -41.84 -0.89 29.41
C PRO A 862 -41.41 -1.60 28.11
N ASP A 863 -41.48 -2.94 28.07
CA ASP A 863 -40.96 -3.73 26.95
C ASP A 863 -41.72 -3.49 25.63
N ASP A 864 -43.02 -3.20 25.69
CA ASP A 864 -43.83 -2.75 24.55
C ASP A 864 -43.31 -1.43 23.95
N ILE A 865 -42.73 -0.56 24.78
CA ILE A 865 -42.15 0.71 24.33
C ILE A 865 -40.72 0.52 23.77
N LYS A 866 -39.95 -0.43 24.33
CA LYS A 866 -38.66 -0.81 23.75
C LYS A 866 -38.83 -1.44 22.37
N ALA A 867 -39.90 -2.21 22.16
CA ALA A 867 -40.22 -2.84 20.87
C ALA A 867 -40.29 -1.81 19.73
N TYR A 868 -40.97 -0.67 19.91
CA TYR A 868 -41.03 0.40 18.90
C TYR A 868 -39.64 0.98 18.52
N ASN A 869 -38.72 1.06 19.49
CA ASN A 869 -37.36 1.52 19.19
C ASN A 869 -36.60 0.47 18.37
N ARG A 870 -36.74 -0.82 18.69
CA ARG A 870 -36.14 -1.92 17.92
C ARG A 870 -36.69 -1.98 16.49
N GLU A 871 -38.01 -1.85 16.32
CA GLU A 871 -38.67 -1.75 15.02
C GLU A 871 -38.07 -0.64 14.16
N SER A 872 -37.86 0.54 14.75
CA SER A 872 -37.22 1.67 14.08
C SER A 872 -35.79 1.35 13.62
N ILE A 873 -35.05 0.53 14.37
CA ILE A 873 -33.71 0.06 13.98
C ILE A 873 -33.80 -1.01 12.87
N TYR A 874 -34.76 -1.93 12.94
CA TYR A 874 -34.98 -2.94 11.91
C TYR A 874 -35.42 -2.36 10.55
N ALA A 875 -36.06 -1.18 10.55
CA ALA A 875 -36.43 -0.47 9.33
C ALA A 875 -35.22 0.10 8.56
N ILE A 876 -34.13 0.48 9.26
CA ILE A 876 -32.98 1.17 8.66
C ILE A 876 -32.40 0.44 7.43
N PRO A 877 -32.08 -0.88 7.47
CA PRO A 877 -31.53 -1.56 6.31
C PRO A 877 -32.50 -1.66 5.13
N VAL A 878 -33.81 -1.74 5.40
CA VAL A 878 -34.86 -1.79 4.36
C VAL A 878 -34.92 -0.45 3.64
N ILE A 879 -34.96 0.65 4.40
CA ILE A 879 -34.96 2.02 3.87
C ILE A 879 -33.71 2.29 3.04
N LEU A 880 -32.53 1.89 3.53
CA LEU A 880 -31.27 2.06 2.79
C LEU A 880 -31.27 1.24 1.49
N LYS A 881 -31.80 0.01 1.51
CA LYS A 881 -31.90 -0.85 0.33
C LYS A 881 -32.79 -0.25 -0.76
N GLU A 882 -33.91 0.40 -0.40
CA GLU A 882 -34.76 1.11 -1.38
C GLU A 882 -34.03 2.25 -2.10
N LEU A 883 -32.97 2.78 -1.49
CA LEU A 883 -32.13 3.85 -2.04
C LEU A 883 -30.83 3.33 -2.68
N ASP A 884 -30.73 2.02 -2.94
CA ASP A 884 -29.54 1.33 -3.45
C ASP A 884 -28.32 1.36 -2.50
N TYR A 885 -28.53 1.37 -1.18
CA TYR A 885 -27.47 1.31 -0.17
C TYR A 885 -27.54 0.04 0.69
N GLU A 886 -26.38 -0.41 1.16
CA GLU A 886 -26.22 -1.53 2.09
C GLU A 886 -25.35 -1.16 3.30
N ILE A 887 -25.56 -1.86 4.41
CA ILE A 887 -24.78 -1.74 5.64
C ILE A 887 -23.64 -2.75 5.62
N TYR A 888 -22.44 -2.36 6.05
CA TYR A 888 -21.29 -3.26 6.16
C TYR A 888 -20.53 -3.04 7.47
N ARG A 889 -20.00 -4.12 8.08
CA ARG A 889 -19.10 -4.06 9.24
C ARG A 889 -17.72 -3.56 8.79
N MET A 890 -17.13 -2.60 9.52
CA MET A 890 -15.88 -1.93 9.13
C MET A 890 -14.62 -2.77 9.41
N GLU A 891 -14.69 -3.72 10.36
CA GLU A 891 -13.66 -4.73 10.60
C GLU A 891 -13.91 -6.01 9.78
N GLU A 892 -12.84 -6.72 9.40
CA GLU A 892 -12.97 -7.91 8.56
C GLU A 892 -13.76 -9.01 9.24
N VAL A 893 -14.75 -9.49 8.53
CA VAL A 893 -15.29 -10.82 8.74
C VAL A 893 -14.81 -11.68 7.57
N GLU A 894 -14.15 -12.80 7.85
CA GLU A 894 -13.80 -13.77 6.80
C GLU A 894 -15.10 -14.24 6.13
N GLU A 895 -15.14 -14.18 4.80
CA GLU A 895 -16.25 -14.68 3.97
C GLU A 895 -15.67 -15.62 2.90
N ILE A 896 -16.50 -16.53 2.38
CA ILE A 896 -16.14 -17.29 1.18
C ILE A 896 -16.48 -16.42 -0.03
N ASP A 897 -15.48 -16.01 -0.81
CA ASP A 897 -15.68 -15.09 -1.95
C ASP A 897 -15.74 -15.79 -3.32
N ASP A 898 -15.47 -17.10 -3.40
CA ASP A 898 -15.52 -17.87 -4.64
C ASP A 898 -16.97 -18.27 -4.99
N PRO A 899 -17.57 -17.73 -6.07
CA PRO A 899 -18.97 -17.99 -6.42
C PRO A 899 -19.28 -19.47 -6.68
N HIS A 900 -18.31 -20.24 -7.19
CA HIS A 900 -18.51 -21.66 -7.48
C HIS A 900 -18.52 -22.49 -6.19
N ILE A 901 -17.69 -22.12 -5.21
CA ILE A 901 -17.72 -22.75 -3.89
C ILE A 901 -19.02 -22.40 -3.16
N ILE A 902 -19.46 -21.15 -3.21
CA ILE A 902 -20.71 -20.69 -2.59
C ILE A 902 -21.90 -21.47 -3.15
N ASP A 903 -22.06 -21.51 -4.48
CA ASP A 903 -23.16 -22.25 -5.13
C ASP A 903 -23.15 -23.73 -4.76
N ARG A 904 -21.97 -24.36 -4.77
CA ARG A 904 -21.83 -25.78 -4.39
C ARG A 904 -22.19 -26.02 -2.92
N LEU A 905 -21.72 -25.18 -2.00
CA LEU A 905 -22.04 -25.30 -0.57
C LEU A 905 -23.53 -25.06 -0.30
N ALA A 906 -24.13 -24.07 -0.96
CA ALA A 906 -25.55 -23.77 -0.87
C ALA A 906 -26.42 -24.97 -1.30
N ARG A 907 -26.08 -25.61 -2.44
CA ARG A 907 -26.75 -26.83 -2.91
C ARG A 907 -26.60 -27.99 -1.93
N ILE A 908 -25.38 -28.25 -1.45
CA ILE A 908 -25.13 -29.33 -0.48
C ILE A 908 -25.93 -29.11 0.82
N ALA A 909 -25.98 -27.88 1.32
CA ALA A 909 -26.74 -27.54 2.51
C ALA A 909 -28.24 -27.77 2.30
N HIS A 910 -28.77 -27.33 1.16
CA HIS A 910 -30.19 -27.49 0.80
C HIS A 910 -30.58 -28.95 0.59
N ASP A 911 -29.78 -29.73 -0.14
CA ASP A 911 -30.02 -31.17 -0.36
C ASP A 911 -30.10 -31.93 0.98
N ARG A 912 -29.23 -31.56 1.92
CA ARG A 912 -29.23 -32.13 3.27
C ARG A 912 -30.50 -31.75 4.04
N TYR A 913 -30.90 -30.48 3.98
CA TYR A 913 -32.14 -29.99 4.58
C TYR A 913 -33.37 -30.75 4.04
N VAL A 914 -33.52 -30.86 2.72
CA VAL A 914 -34.64 -31.59 2.09
C VAL A 914 -34.64 -33.05 2.53
N LYS A 915 -33.48 -33.70 2.60
CA LYS A 915 -33.38 -35.10 3.07
C LYS A 915 -33.79 -35.26 4.53
N GLU A 916 -33.35 -34.37 5.40
CA GLU A 916 -33.68 -34.40 6.84
C GLU A 916 -35.18 -34.17 7.06
N ARG A 917 -35.77 -33.14 6.44
CA ARG A 917 -37.20 -32.83 6.54
C ARG A 917 -38.10 -33.88 5.88
N SER A 918 -37.63 -34.53 4.81
CA SER A 918 -38.36 -35.64 4.18
C SER A 918 -38.48 -36.84 5.14
N ASN A 919 -37.43 -37.09 5.94
CA ASN A 919 -37.46 -38.15 6.96
C ASN A 919 -38.41 -37.79 8.13
N GLU A 920 -38.64 -36.50 8.37
CA GLU A 920 -39.60 -35.99 9.36
C GLU A 920 -41.04 -35.92 8.83
N GLY A 921 -41.26 -36.19 7.55
CA GLY A 921 -42.58 -36.29 6.92
C GLY A 921 -43.07 -35.01 6.23
N ASP A 922 -42.21 -34.00 6.03
CA ASP A 922 -42.54 -32.82 5.24
C ASP A 922 -42.72 -33.17 3.76
N THR A 923 -43.65 -32.49 3.09
CA THR A 923 -43.88 -32.59 1.64
C THR A 923 -43.87 -31.19 1.01
N PRO A 924 -43.73 -31.06 -0.32
CA PRO A 924 -43.84 -29.76 -1.00
C PRO A 924 -45.13 -29.00 -0.69
N GLU A 925 -46.21 -29.71 -0.36
CA GLU A 925 -47.50 -29.11 0.02
C GLU A 925 -47.50 -28.55 1.44
N THR A 926 -46.77 -29.17 2.37
CA THR A 926 -46.68 -28.70 3.77
C THR A 926 -45.50 -27.75 3.99
N ASN A 927 -44.47 -27.84 3.15
CA ASN A 927 -43.27 -27.01 3.19
C ASN A 927 -42.77 -26.72 1.75
N PRO A 928 -42.98 -25.50 1.22
CA PRO A 928 -42.64 -25.15 -0.16
C PRO A 928 -41.14 -25.23 -0.51
N SER A 929 -40.25 -25.31 0.49
CA SER A 929 -38.81 -25.47 0.24
C SER A 929 -38.40 -26.92 -0.05
N MET A 930 -39.33 -27.88 0.03
CA MET A 930 -39.11 -29.32 -0.23
C MET A 930 -38.99 -29.65 -1.73
N VAL A 931 -38.25 -28.82 -2.47
CA VAL A 931 -37.96 -28.96 -3.90
C VAL A 931 -36.46 -28.91 -4.13
N GLU A 932 -36.00 -29.35 -5.30
CA GLU A 932 -34.60 -29.22 -5.73
C GLU A 932 -34.14 -27.76 -5.68
N PHE A 933 -32.85 -27.52 -5.41
CA PHE A 933 -32.29 -26.17 -5.27
C PHE A 933 -32.63 -25.24 -6.45
N ASP A 934 -32.57 -25.75 -7.68
CA ASP A 934 -32.88 -24.98 -8.89
C ASP A 934 -34.36 -24.62 -9.04
N ALA A 935 -35.25 -25.34 -8.35
CA ALA A 935 -36.69 -25.06 -8.31
C ALA A 935 -37.09 -24.14 -7.14
N LEU A 936 -36.16 -23.80 -6.24
CA LEU A 936 -36.44 -22.88 -5.15
C LEU A 936 -36.84 -21.48 -5.66
N PRO A 937 -37.76 -20.81 -4.95
CA PRO A 937 -37.96 -19.37 -5.09
C PRO A 937 -36.65 -18.60 -4.96
N ASN A 938 -36.48 -17.51 -5.73
CA ASN A 938 -35.22 -16.76 -5.80
C ASN A 938 -34.77 -16.23 -4.43
N ASP A 939 -35.70 -15.81 -3.59
CA ASP A 939 -35.43 -15.34 -2.23
C ASP A 939 -34.88 -16.44 -1.31
N MET A 940 -35.29 -17.70 -1.53
CA MET A 940 -34.76 -18.86 -0.82
C MET A 940 -33.41 -19.33 -1.38
N LYS A 941 -33.18 -19.18 -2.69
CA LYS A 941 -31.84 -19.41 -3.29
C LYS A 941 -30.83 -18.42 -2.73
N GLU A 942 -31.18 -17.15 -2.70
CA GLU A 942 -30.37 -16.10 -2.09
C GLU A 942 -30.05 -16.40 -0.62
N ALA A 943 -31.00 -16.96 0.14
CA ALA A 943 -30.77 -17.41 1.53
C ALA A 943 -29.68 -18.45 1.67
N ASN A 944 -29.74 -19.49 0.84
CA ASN A 944 -28.76 -20.56 0.89
C ASN A 944 -27.37 -20.08 0.43
N LEU A 945 -27.31 -19.18 -0.56
CA LEU A 945 -26.06 -18.57 -1.01
C LEU A 945 -25.45 -17.65 0.07
N ASP A 946 -26.26 -16.81 0.72
CA ASP A 946 -25.80 -15.95 1.82
C ASP A 946 -25.32 -16.76 3.03
N TYR A 947 -26.04 -17.83 3.40
CA TYR A 947 -25.62 -18.79 4.42
C TYR A 947 -24.26 -19.40 4.09
N ALA A 948 -24.09 -19.95 2.88
CA ALA A 948 -22.84 -20.56 2.43
C ALA A 948 -21.67 -19.58 2.49
N LYS A 949 -21.91 -18.32 2.12
CA LYS A 949 -20.92 -17.24 2.18
C LYS A 949 -20.43 -16.95 3.61
N ARG A 950 -21.34 -17.06 4.59
CA ARG A 950 -21.11 -16.68 6.00
C ARG A 950 -20.66 -17.81 6.92
N ILE A 951 -20.42 -19.01 6.41
CA ILE A 951 -19.87 -20.13 7.20
C ILE A 951 -18.62 -19.74 8.02
N PRO A 952 -17.64 -18.98 7.49
CA PRO A 952 -16.48 -18.60 8.30
C PRO A 952 -16.85 -17.65 9.47
N VAL A 953 -17.91 -16.85 9.34
CA VAL A 953 -18.44 -16.00 10.42
C VAL A 953 -18.95 -16.86 11.58
N LEU A 954 -19.77 -17.87 11.25
CA LEU A 954 -20.32 -18.81 12.24
C LEU A 954 -19.20 -19.55 12.99
N LEU A 955 -18.19 -20.02 12.27
CA LEU A 955 -17.06 -20.73 12.85
C LEU A 955 -16.19 -19.80 13.70
N ARG A 956 -15.95 -18.57 13.28
CA ARG A 956 -15.21 -17.59 14.09
C ARG A 956 -15.92 -17.27 15.40
N GLY A 957 -17.25 -17.23 15.39
CA GLY A 957 -18.06 -17.02 16.60
C GLY A 957 -17.81 -18.05 17.71
N ILE A 958 -17.23 -19.20 17.37
CA ILE A 958 -16.81 -20.25 18.31
C ILE A 958 -15.28 -20.48 18.32
N ASP A 959 -14.50 -19.51 17.84
CA ASP A 959 -13.03 -19.52 17.74
C ASP A 959 -12.43 -20.54 16.76
N TYR A 960 -13.17 -20.89 15.70
CA TYR A 960 -12.70 -21.76 14.60
C TYR A 960 -12.45 -20.99 13.30
N GLY A 961 -11.50 -21.47 12.51
CA GLY A 961 -11.21 -20.99 11.16
C GLY A 961 -11.42 -22.06 10.09
N VAL A 962 -11.54 -21.64 8.83
CA VAL A 962 -11.67 -22.54 7.68
C VAL A 962 -10.30 -22.72 7.01
N ARG A 963 -9.97 -23.96 6.62
CA ARG A 963 -8.81 -24.27 5.78
C ARG A 963 -9.18 -25.28 4.71
N ARG A 964 -8.53 -25.21 3.54
CA ARG A 964 -8.75 -26.18 2.46
C ARG A 964 -8.16 -27.54 2.84
N LEU A 965 -8.92 -28.61 2.63
CA LEU A 965 -8.44 -29.98 2.81
C LEU A 965 -7.33 -30.26 1.78
N GLN A 966 -6.20 -30.82 2.22
CA GLN A 966 -5.14 -31.26 1.30
C GLN A 966 -5.55 -32.57 0.62
N LYS A 967 -5.13 -32.77 -0.65
CA LYS A 967 -5.23 -34.07 -1.32
C LYS A 967 -4.54 -35.10 -0.40
N ASP A 968 -5.25 -36.18 -0.08
CA ASP A 968 -4.79 -37.32 0.73
C ASP A 968 -4.80 -37.15 2.27
N ALA A 969 -5.29 -36.03 2.81
CA ALA A 969 -5.51 -35.89 4.25
C ALA A 969 -6.88 -36.46 4.68
N GLU A 970 -6.91 -37.41 5.63
CA GLU A 970 -8.17 -37.80 6.26
C GLU A 970 -8.77 -36.62 7.04
N PRO A 971 -10.05 -36.25 6.79
CA PRO A 971 -10.69 -35.20 7.53
C PRO A 971 -10.88 -35.64 8.98
N LYS A 972 -10.25 -34.91 9.92
CA LYS A 972 -10.57 -35.08 11.34
C LYS A 972 -12.00 -34.58 11.58
N LEU A 973 -12.83 -35.43 12.17
CA LEU A 973 -14.18 -35.07 12.58
C LEU A 973 -14.13 -33.95 13.62
N LEU A 974 -14.74 -32.82 13.30
CA LEU A 974 -15.01 -31.75 14.26
C LEU A 974 -16.14 -32.19 15.18
N THR A 975 -15.91 -32.14 16.49
CA THR A 975 -16.97 -32.34 17.50
C THR A 975 -17.20 -31.00 18.19
N LEU A 976 -18.41 -30.47 18.10
CA LEU A 976 -18.82 -29.24 18.77
C LEU A 976 -19.51 -29.59 20.09
N ASP A 977 -19.27 -28.81 21.13
CA ASP A 977 -20.02 -28.91 22.38
C ASP A 977 -21.37 -28.17 22.28
N ALA A 978 -22.26 -28.40 23.25
CA ALA A 978 -23.59 -27.80 23.26
C ALA A 978 -23.57 -26.27 23.30
N LYS A 979 -22.57 -25.66 23.96
CA LYS A 979 -22.43 -24.20 24.03
C LYS A 979 -22.01 -23.63 22.68
N GLN A 980 -21.08 -24.29 21.99
CA GLN A 980 -20.66 -23.90 20.65
C GLN A 980 -21.81 -24.00 19.65
N ILE A 981 -22.61 -25.07 19.71
CA ILE A 981 -23.80 -25.22 18.87
C ILE A 981 -24.79 -24.09 19.13
N GLU A 982 -25.05 -23.77 20.40
CA GLU A 982 -25.95 -22.69 20.80
C GLU A 982 -25.47 -21.33 20.27
N THR A 983 -24.18 -21.00 20.43
CA THR A 983 -23.60 -19.76 19.89
C THR A 983 -23.69 -19.67 18.38
N MET A 984 -23.45 -20.77 17.66
CA MET A 984 -23.62 -20.80 16.21
C MET A 984 -25.09 -20.61 15.80
N ALA A 985 -26.03 -21.17 16.56
CA ALA A 985 -27.46 -21.02 16.31
C ALA A 985 -27.94 -19.57 16.54
N GLU A 986 -27.46 -18.91 17.58
CA GLU A 986 -27.72 -17.49 17.86
C GLU A 986 -27.24 -16.59 16.70
N ILE A 987 -26.00 -16.80 16.22
CA ILE A 987 -25.45 -16.01 15.10
C ILE A 987 -26.24 -16.27 13.80
N GLU A 988 -26.58 -17.52 13.51
CA GLU A 988 -27.35 -17.87 12.32
C GLU A 988 -28.78 -17.34 12.39
N HIS A 989 -29.39 -17.33 13.58
CA HIS A 989 -30.72 -16.77 13.79
C HIS A 989 -30.73 -15.26 13.58
N ALA A 990 -29.73 -14.54 14.11
CA ALA A 990 -29.59 -13.11 13.86
C ALA A 990 -29.47 -12.80 12.35
N ARG A 991 -28.66 -13.58 11.61
CA ARG A 991 -28.57 -13.48 10.14
C ARG A 991 -29.93 -13.75 9.47
N TRP A 992 -30.62 -14.81 9.88
CA TRP A 992 -31.92 -15.18 9.36
C TRP A 992 -32.98 -14.09 9.59
N ASN A 993 -32.99 -13.47 10.77
CA ASN A 993 -33.85 -12.34 11.10
C ASN A 993 -33.65 -11.19 10.11
N TRP A 994 -32.41 -10.74 9.92
CA TRP A 994 -32.08 -9.66 8.98
C TRP A 994 -32.47 -9.98 7.55
N GLN A 995 -32.24 -11.22 7.12
CA GLN A 995 -32.67 -11.65 5.80
C GLN A 995 -34.19 -11.55 5.64
N LYS A 996 -34.96 -12.02 6.62
CA LYS A 996 -36.43 -12.01 6.56
C LYS A 996 -36.95 -10.57 6.56
N ILE A 997 -36.37 -9.70 7.37
CA ILE A 997 -36.67 -8.26 7.39
C ILE A 997 -36.41 -7.63 6.00
N LEU A 998 -35.25 -7.90 5.38
CA LEU A 998 -34.94 -7.42 4.02
C LEU A 998 -35.84 -7.97 2.91
N GLN A 999 -36.55 -9.07 3.17
CA GLN A 999 -37.56 -9.67 2.30
C GLN A 999 -38.98 -9.12 2.59
N GLY A 1000 -39.11 -8.19 3.54
CA GLY A 1000 -40.37 -7.58 3.95
C GLY A 1000 -41.20 -8.47 4.89
N TRP A 1001 -40.56 -9.33 5.67
CA TRP A 1001 -41.25 -10.05 6.74
C TRP A 1001 -41.31 -9.22 8.01
N ILE A 1002 -42.44 -9.33 8.71
CA ILE A 1002 -42.70 -8.63 9.97
C ILE A 1002 -43.03 -9.61 11.09
N TYR A 1003 -42.67 -9.24 12.32
CA TYR A 1003 -43.07 -9.98 13.50
C TYR A 1003 -44.59 -9.96 13.67
N LYS A 1004 -45.18 -11.11 14.03
CA LYS A 1004 -46.58 -11.19 14.45
C LYS A 1004 -46.79 -12.41 15.34
N GLU A 1005 -47.45 -12.22 16.47
CA GLU A 1005 -47.89 -13.33 17.33
C GLU A 1005 -48.85 -14.28 16.58
N GLY A 1006 -48.74 -15.58 16.88
CA GLY A 1006 -49.56 -16.63 16.28
C GLY A 1006 -48.85 -17.41 15.17
N GLU A 1007 -49.63 -18.02 14.27
CA GLU A 1007 -49.08 -18.88 13.22
C GLU A 1007 -48.39 -18.07 12.11
N LYS A 1008 -47.26 -18.59 11.62
CA LYS A 1008 -46.54 -18.03 10.46
C LYS A 1008 -47.46 -17.98 9.24
N ASN A 1009 -47.57 -16.82 8.61
CA ASN A 1009 -48.38 -16.61 7.41
C ASN A 1009 -47.47 -16.19 6.25
N ILE A 1010 -47.34 -17.06 5.25
CA ILE A 1010 -46.45 -16.86 4.11
C ILE A 1010 -46.97 -15.74 3.18
N GLU A 1011 -48.28 -15.69 2.92
CA GLU A 1011 -48.90 -14.68 2.05
C GLU A 1011 -48.77 -13.27 2.62
N LYS A 1012 -48.94 -13.13 3.94
CA LYS A 1012 -48.80 -11.86 4.66
C LYS A 1012 -47.38 -11.57 5.11
N LYS A 1013 -46.42 -12.47 4.83
CA LYS A 1013 -45.02 -12.42 5.30
C LYS A 1013 -44.91 -12.13 6.81
N THR A 1014 -45.73 -12.77 7.63
CA THR A 1014 -45.67 -12.59 9.10
C THR A 1014 -45.16 -13.86 9.78
N THR A 1015 -44.38 -13.72 10.84
CA THR A 1015 -43.84 -14.86 11.60
C THR A 1015 -43.64 -14.52 13.07
N PRO A 1016 -43.92 -15.44 14.02
CA PRO A 1016 -43.66 -15.23 15.45
C PRO A 1016 -42.17 -15.34 15.79
N HIS A 1017 -41.35 -15.83 14.85
CA HIS A 1017 -39.93 -16.13 15.09
C HIS A 1017 -38.98 -14.95 14.81
N LEU A 1018 -39.47 -13.80 14.36
CA LEU A 1018 -38.66 -12.59 14.15
C LEU A 1018 -38.45 -11.86 15.49
N VAL A 1019 -37.78 -12.53 16.43
CA VAL A 1019 -37.44 -12.03 17.76
C VAL A 1019 -35.97 -12.36 18.07
N PRO A 1020 -35.35 -11.66 19.04
CA PRO A 1020 -34.01 -12.01 19.53
C PRO A 1020 -33.92 -13.49 19.94
N TRP A 1021 -32.73 -14.09 19.81
CA TRP A 1021 -32.54 -15.52 20.14
C TRP A 1021 -32.99 -15.88 21.57
N LYS A 1022 -32.79 -14.96 22.52
CA LYS A 1022 -33.16 -15.12 23.93
C LYS A 1022 -34.67 -15.16 24.18
N GLU A 1023 -35.50 -14.82 23.19
CA GLU A 1023 -36.97 -14.78 23.26
C GLU A 1023 -37.63 -15.96 22.52
N LEU A 1024 -36.86 -16.80 21.81
CA LEU A 1024 -37.30 -18.08 21.23
C LEU A 1024 -37.26 -19.21 22.27
#